data_AF-A0A0Q2LK14-F1
#
_entry.id   AF-A0A0Q2LK14-F1
#
_cell.length_a   1.000
_cell.length_b   1.000
_cell.length_c   1.000
_cell.angle_alpha   90.00
_cell.angle_beta   90.00
_cell.angle_gamma   90.00
#
_symmetry.space_group_name_H-M   'P 1'
#
loop_
_entity.id
_entity.type
_entity.pdbx_description
1 polymer ?
#
loop_
_entity_poly.entity_id
_entity_poly.type
_entity_poly.pdbx_seq_one_letter_code
_entity_poly.pdbx_strand_id
1 'polypeptide(L)'
;MVEALDAKRTLARILADHGPLDDDGIARRLRDSGVADPETAMDEVLDEIHCPARQLVDDRWVWLPTVVAGRVFTHRLGTAEAAYDILTVTPDLDPITALCEYEEYARFADGSPARVVLEEFDDDLLEQRGIPPEVVDPLGALLLMPGTLEALGVAEGDLLGVRQTELGLAFERVAAPSHTAVGARLAATLDADEPTYFDAAVWTACVEDPTAFTEPLPPLSEIVDDYGLARRGEWLAPEGFDFDHWEFERGCARLAERHDLDPDDAFMLFTLVKLYEQISQLLIDAADAEEPPELTPAPEGATEPHTTEPEDDQFLDIVGELGVALADPVLAELLLAETVGTGRDGAPALGMFAQVLEPKVPPAARIATRWLRAVALERIGDIEAAERELLAAESMDPDWPLPLLDLARFPSDRGDVERALSLLRRADAEPDHPLMDLLTRCRAEPRSDVGRNQLCWCGSGRKYKKCHLGREQLPLAERAAWLYAKAAQHAELNGWNELLIEAAFERSRYAVDDPDALDEALDDPLVLDAVLFEGGAFAEFLQIRGSLLPDDERLLAEEWLQVDRSLFEVEHVQPGQGVTVRDVRTGDTHEVRERAASRQLKPGQLVCARVVPAGDTMQFFGGLEPVALHERDPLIDLLDAEPDAVTLVAQLSRRFAPPTLVNTEGDPLAICEATVHVGDPAGIEAALDDTYDRVDGEKPPRWFEHVTTQGMPRIRAILVLDGHTLRVEADSEKRMDRVLATLERLDPAMNVLDDSRRPLRDAREAAELAKRSPLTGEDGLDPDDPEMAAHLGQFIRDYETKWLDEPIPALAGHTPRQAADDPTRRGDLIKLLDTFPAGEAARGGMDADRLRAALGLR
;
A
#
# COMPACT_ATOMS: atom_id res chain seq x y z
N MET A 1 2.14 18.76 7.73
CA MET A 1 3.57 18.35 7.83
C MET A 1 4.48 19.37 8.53
N VAL A 2 4.57 20.65 8.11
CA VAL A 2 5.45 21.64 8.80
C VAL A 2 4.98 21.98 10.22
N GLU A 3 3.67 22.09 10.44
CA GLU A 3 3.09 22.31 11.79
C GLU A 3 3.28 21.09 12.71
N ALA A 4 3.07 19.87 12.19
CA ALA A 4 3.30 18.62 12.93
C ALA A 4 4.77 18.42 13.36
N LEU A 5 5.74 18.78 12.49
CA LEU A 5 7.17 18.70 12.82
C LEU A 5 7.58 19.69 13.93
N ASP A 6 6.97 20.88 13.95
CA ASP A 6 7.20 21.90 14.99
C ASP A 6 6.52 21.50 16.32
N ALA A 7 5.35 20.86 16.26
CA ALA A 7 4.66 20.28 17.40
C ALA A 7 5.47 19.14 18.04
N LYS A 8 6.01 18.19 17.25
CA LYS A 8 6.89 17.12 17.76
C LYS A 8 8.11 17.65 18.50
N ARG A 9 8.82 18.63 17.92
CA ARG A 9 9.99 19.25 18.57
C ARG A 9 9.60 19.98 19.87
N THR A 10 8.45 20.63 19.87
CA THR A 10 7.92 21.33 21.05
C THR A 10 7.56 20.34 22.15
N LEU A 11 6.89 19.23 21.80
CA LEU A 11 6.54 18.15 22.73
C LEU A 11 7.78 17.49 23.33
N ALA A 12 8.78 17.16 22.50
CA ALA A 12 10.05 16.58 22.95
C ALA A 12 10.71 17.45 24.04
N ARG A 13 10.77 18.77 23.82
CA ARG A 13 11.29 19.72 24.81
C ARG A 13 10.44 19.74 26.08
N ILE A 14 9.11 19.77 25.95
CA ILE A 14 8.18 19.80 27.09
C ILE A 14 8.39 18.58 27.99
N LEU A 15 8.38 17.37 27.42
CA LEU A 15 8.50 16.13 28.17
C LEU A 15 9.93 15.92 28.71
N ALA A 16 10.97 16.34 27.97
CA ALA A 16 12.35 16.29 28.46
C ALA A 16 12.61 17.25 29.64
N ASP A 17 12.08 18.48 29.60
CA ASP A 17 12.32 19.50 30.61
C ASP A 17 11.46 19.33 31.87
N HIS A 18 10.24 18.83 31.72
CA HIS A 18 9.26 18.73 32.81
C HIS A 18 9.08 17.32 33.38
N GLY A 19 9.61 16.29 32.70
CA GLY A 19 9.39 14.90 33.07
C GLY A 19 7.98 14.43 32.72
N PRO A 20 7.50 13.35 33.37
CA PRO A 20 6.21 12.75 33.04
C PRO A 20 5.02 13.70 33.25
N LEU A 21 4.13 13.79 32.27
CA LEU A 21 2.95 14.65 32.31
C LEU A 21 1.70 13.91 31.84
N ASP A 22 0.55 14.23 32.42
CA ASP A 22 -0.77 13.84 31.91
C ASP A 22 -1.16 14.68 30.69
N ASP A 23 -2.19 14.23 29.96
CA ASP A 23 -2.69 14.91 28.75
C ASP A 23 -3.02 16.39 29.01
N ASP A 24 -3.71 16.68 30.11
CA ASP A 24 -4.03 18.04 30.54
C ASP A 24 -2.78 18.91 30.79
N GLY A 25 -1.72 18.30 31.30
CA GLY A 25 -0.43 18.92 31.58
C GLY A 25 0.36 19.23 30.31
N ILE A 26 0.28 18.35 29.31
CA ILE A 26 0.88 18.51 27.98
C ILE A 26 0.12 19.59 27.21
N ALA A 27 -1.21 19.45 27.07
CA ALA A 27 -2.07 20.38 26.36
C ALA A 27 -1.88 21.82 26.86
N ARG A 28 -1.81 22.01 28.18
CA ARG A 28 -1.55 23.33 28.79
C ARG A 28 -0.22 23.93 28.34
N ARG A 29 0.86 23.13 28.30
CA ARG A 29 2.20 23.60 27.94
C ARG A 29 2.38 23.82 26.44
N LEU A 30 1.67 23.04 25.63
CA LEU A 30 1.58 23.28 24.19
C LEU A 30 0.90 24.63 23.92
N ARG A 31 -0.22 24.96 24.62
CA ARG A 31 -0.83 26.31 24.54
C ARG A 31 0.14 27.40 24.96
N ASP A 32 0.83 27.21 26.08
CA ASP A 32 1.80 28.19 26.59
C ASP A 32 2.99 28.38 25.62
N SER A 33 3.28 27.38 24.79
CA SER A 33 4.32 27.42 23.75
C SER A 33 3.82 27.99 22.41
N GLY A 34 2.54 28.38 22.31
CA GLY A 34 1.96 29.01 21.12
C GLY A 34 1.25 28.06 20.15
N VAL A 35 1.04 26.79 20.50
CA VAL A 35 0.25 25.85 19.70
C VAL A 35 -1.23 26.23 19.80
N ALA A 36 -1.86 26.50 18.65
CA ALA A 36 -3.22 27.02 18.59
C ALA A 36 -4.28 25.98 18.96
N ASP A 37 -4.06 24.72 18.56
CA ASP A 37 -4.93 23.57 18.87
C ASP A 37 -4.11 22.41 19.45
N PRO A 38 -3.93 22.37 20.78
CA PRO A 38 -3.15 21.33 21.43
C PRO A 38 -3.78 19.94 21.38
N GLU A 39 -5.10 19.84 21.32
CA GLU A 39 -5.80 18.55 21.34
C GLU A 39 -5.54 17.82 20.03
N THR A 40 -5.80 18.49 18.89
CA THR A 40 -5.45 17.95 17.57
C THR A 40 -3.94 17.72 17.42
N ALA A 41 -3.09 18.63 17.92
CA ALA A 41 -1.64 18.42 17.85
C ALA A 41 -1.15 17.25 18.72
N MET A 42 -1.88 16.90 19.78
CA MET A 42 -1.58 15.71 20.58
C MET A 42 -2.02 14.45 19.85
N ASP A 43 -3.23 14.42 19.29
CA ASP A 43 -3.72 13.29 18.50
C ASP A 43 -2.80 12.99 17.30
N GLU A 44 -2.24 14.02 16.66
CA GLU A 44 -1.30 13.88 15.53
C GLU A 44 0.12 13.42 15.94
N VAL A 45 0.56 13.68 17.18
CA VAL A 45 1.99 13.56 17.57
C VAL A 45 2.22 12.51 18.65
N LEU A 46 1.21 12.20 19.47
CA LEU A 46 1.27 11.11 20.46
C LEU A 46 0.90 9.75 19.84
N ASP A 47 0.65 9.71 18.53
CA ASP A 47 0.65 8.46 17.78
C ASP A 47 2.05 7.81 17.87
N GLU A 48 2.08 6.61 18.46
CA GLU A 48 3.30 5.86 18.79
C GLU A 48 4.15 5.57 17.54
N ILE A 49 3.56 5.60 16.35
CA ILE A 49 4.25 5.34 15.07
C ILE A 49 5.24 6.46 14.71
N HIS A 50 5.02 7.70 15.17
CA HIS A 50 5.75 8.86 14.67
C HIS A 50 6.60 9.60 15.71
N CYS A 51 6.52 9.21 16.98
CA CYS A 51 7.12 9.93 18.09
C CYS A 51 7.61 8.99 19.19
N PRO A 52 8.86 9.14 19.71
CA PRO A 52 9.38 8.31 20.80
C PRO A 52 8.81 8.74 22.17
N ALA A 53 7.62 9.35 22.19
CA ALA A 53 6.88 9.54 23.42
C ALA A 53 6.19 8.22 23.77
N ARG A 54 6.16 7.87 25.06
CA ARG A 54 5.51 6.64 25.53
C ARG A 54 4.64 6.92 26.73
N GLN A 55 3.53 6.21 26.83
CA GLN A 55 2.66 6.26 27.99
C GLN A 55 3.18 5.33 29.09
N LEU A 56 3.18 5.81 30.33
CA LEU A 56 3.45 5.03 31.54
C LEU A 56 2.16 4.31 31.99
N VAL A 57 2.30 3.38 32.93
CA VAL A 57 1.16 2.62 33.49
C VAL A 57 0.15 3.53 34.22
N ASP A 58 0.57 4.72 34.65
CA ASP A 58 -0.28 5.70 35.32
C ASP A 58 -0.76 6.84 34.38
N ASP A 59 -0.88 6.52 33.09
CA ASP A 59 -1.36 7.37 32.00
C ASP A 59 -0.51 8.62 31.70
N ARG A 60 0.61 8.81 32.39
CA ARG A 60 1.52 9.92 32.12
C ARG A 60 2.42 9.62 30.94
N TRP A 61 2.67 10.62 30.10
CA TRP A 61 3.59 10.51 28.98
C TRP A 61 5.01 10.91 29.35
N VAL A 62 5.99 10.22 28.76
CA VAL A 62 7.42 10.50 28.89
C VAL A 62 8.09 10.63 27.54
N TRP A 63 9.20 11.37 27.50
CA TRP A 63 10.13 11.31 26.37
C TRP A 63 11.07 10.12 26.56
N LEU A 64 10.83 9.04 25.83
CA LEU A 64 11.55 7.77 26.02
C LEU A 64 13.08 7.93 25.98
N PRO A 65 13.69 8.71 25.07
CA PRO A 65 15.14 8.91 25.04
C PRO A 65 15.71 9.42 26.36
N THR A 66 14.98 10.27 27.09
CA THR A 66 15.39 10.76 28.41
C THR A 66 15.25 9.68 29.48
N VAL A 67 14.24 8.81 29.36
CA VAL A 67 13.97 7.73 30.32
C VAL A 67 14.97 6.59 30.17
N VAL A 68 15.48 6.28 28.98
CA VAL A 68 16.46 5.17 28.82
C VAL A 68 17.91 5.62 28.78
N ALA A 69 18.18 6.93 28.65
CA ALA A 69 19.53 7.48 28.62
C ALA A 69 20.44 6.94 29.74
N GLY A 70 21.56 6.33 29.34
CA GLY A 70 22.57 5.80 30.24
C GLY A 70 22.19 4.49 30.96
N ARG A 71 20.97 3.98 30.81
CA ARG A 71 20.53 2.72 31.41
C ARG A 71 21.08 1.52 30.63
N VAL A 72 21.23 0.41 31.34
CA VAL A 72 21.71 -0.87 30.83
C VAL A 72 20.71 -1.97 31.17
N PHE A 73 20.23 -2.63 30.14
CA PHE A 73 19.41 -3.83 30.23
C PHE A 73 20.26 -5.05 29.95
N THR A 74 19.98 -6.16 30.61
CA THR A 74 20.81 -7.37 30.50
C THR A 74 20.02 -8.52 29.92
N HIS A 75 20.67 -9.29 29.05
CA HIS A 75 20.10 -10.47 28.44
C HIS A 75 21.04 -11.66 28.63
N ARG A 76 20.47 -12.86 28.81
CA ARG A 76 21.24 -14.10 28.94
C ARG A 76 21.26 -14.84 27.61
N LEU A 77 22.46 -14.98 27.04
CA LEU A 77 22.62 -15.56 25.71
C LEU A 77 22.24 -17.04 25.66
N GLY A 78 21.34 -17.38 24.74
CA GLY A 78 21.04 -18.72 24.29
C GLY A 78 22.03 -19.24 23.25
N THR A 79 21.89 -20.53 22.90
CA THR A 79 22.77 -21.19 21.94
C THR A 79 22.64 -20.62 20.53
N ALA A 80 21.40 -20.39 20.07
CA ALA A 80 21.14 -19.87 18.72
C ALA A 80 21.60 -18.43 18.56
N GLU A 81 21.31 -17.59 19.55
CA GLU A 81 21.76 -16.19 19.63
C GLU A 81 23.28 -16.06 19.50
N ALA A 82 24.03 -16.86 20.27
CA ALA A 82 25.48 -16.89 20.22
C ALA A 82 26.03 -17.41 18.88
N ALA A 83 25.27 -18.24 18.16
CA ALA A 83 25.68 -18.80 16.87
C ALA A 83 25.43 -17.83 15.70
N TYR A 84 24.36 -17.05 15.76
CA TYR A 84 23.90 -16.21 14.65
C TYR A 84 24.13 -14.70 14.84
N ASP A 85 24.64 -14.29 16.01
CA ASP A 85 24.80 -12.88 16.40
C ASP A 85 23.45 -12.13 16.34
N ILE A 86 22.45 -12.70 17.03
CA ILE A 86 21.12 -12.10 17.25
C ILE A 86 20.82 -12.07 18.74
N LEU A 87 19.96 -11.17 19.18
CA LEU A 87 19.45 -11.12 20.56
C LEU A 87 17.93 -11.05 20.56
N THR A 88 17.26 -12.02 21.16
CA THR A 88 15.83 -11.97 21.44
C THR A 88 15.53 -10.72 22.26
N VAL A 89 14.55 -9.96 21.79
CA VAL A 89 14.24 -8.65 22.36
C VAL A 89 13.35 -8.80 23.60
N THR A 90 12.28 -9.58 23.49
CA THR A 90 11.26 -9.67 24.53
C THR A 90 11.60 -10.71 25.61
N PRO A 91 11.48 -10.40 26.91
CA PRO A 91 11.15 -9.08 27.48
C PRO A 91 12.38 -8.24 27.86
N ASP A 92 13.58 -8.81 27.78
CA ASP A 92 14.77 -8.26 28.44
C ASP A 92 15.25 -6.94 27.84
N LEU A 93 15.05 -6.74 26.55
CA LEU A 93 15.54 -5.61 25.77
C LEU A 93 14.42 -4.72 25.21
N ASP A 94 13.13 -5.10 25.28
CA ASP A 94 12.00 -4.25 24.83
C ASP A 94 12.12 -2.79 25.29
N PRO A 95 12.43 -2.50 26.57
CA PRO A 95 12.42 -1.13 27.07
C PRO A 95 13.44 -0.22 26.39
N ILE A 96 14.51 -0.78 25.80
CA ILE A 96 15.57 -0.02 25.13
C ILE A 96 15.47 -0.11 23.60
N THR A 97 15.01 -1.23 23.05
CA THR A 97 14.86 -1.45 21.60
C THR A 97 13.64 -0.75 21.02
N ALA A 98 12.65 -0.35 21.81
CA ALA A 98 11.56 0.53 21.37
C ALA A 98 12.06 1.84 20.71
N LEU A 99 13.29 2.29 21.03
CA LEU A 99 13.91 3.42 20.32
C LEU A 99 14.35 3.09 18.88
N CYS A 100 14.60 1.82 18.57
CA CYS A 100 15.06 1.38 17.25
C CYS A 100 13.96 1.47 16.17
N GLU A 101 12.70 1.66 16.58
CA GLU A 101 11.59 2.01 15.67
C GLU A 101 11.81 3.37 15.00
N TYR A 102 12.64 4.23 15.60
CA TYR A 102 12.93 5.57 15.09
C TYR A 102 14.35 5.64 14.53
N GLU A 103 14.44 5.97 13.24
CA GLU A 103 15.69 6.06 12.48
C GLU A 103 16.76 6.94 13.17
N GLU A 104 16.33 7.97 13.92
CA GLU A 104 17.23 8.86 14.67
C GLU A 104 17.98 8.18 15.84
N TYR A 105 17.43 7.10 16.41
CA TYR A 105 18.02 6.35 17.54
C TYR A 105 18.44 4.92 17.17
N ALA A 106 18.04 4.41 16.00
CA ALA A 106 18.31 3.06 15.49
C ALA A 106 19.78 2.84 15.08
N ARG A 107 20.72 3.03 16.02
CA ARG A 107 22.16 2.88 15.79
C ARG A 107 22.89 2.27 16.98
N PHE A 108 23.91 1.47 16.68
CA PHE A 108 24.91 1.03 17.64
C PHE A 108 25.95 2.13 17.89
N ALA A 109 26.67 2.04 19.00
CA ALA A 109 27.67 3.04 19.39
C ALA A 109 28.89 3.14 18.44
N ASP A 110 29.07 2.16 17.55
CA ASP A 110 30.06 2.19 16.47
C ASP A 110 29.56 2.88 15.18
N GLY A 111 28.30 3.32 15.18
CA GLY A 111 27.64 3.99 14.06
C GLY A 111 26.94 3.06 13.07
N SER A 112 27.02 1.74 13.26
CA SER A 112 26.24 0.79 12.44
C SER A 112 24.75 0.82 12.80
N PRO A 113 23.84 0.49 11.86
CA PRO A 113 22.40 0.54 12.12
C PRO A 113 22.00 -0.56 13.12
N ALA A 114 21.16 -0.21 14.10
CA ALA A 114 20.54 -1.16 15.00
C ALA A 114 19.13 -1.48 14.50
N ARG A 115 18.88 -2.75 14.15
CA ARG A 115 17.60 -3.20 13.58
C ARG A 115 17.06 -4.37 14.38
N VAL A 116 15.81 -4.26 14.80
CA VAL A 116 15.02 -5.42 15.24
C VAL A 116 14.45 -6.04 13.97
N VAL A 117 14.72 -7.32 13.77
CA VAL A 117 14.20 -8.11 12.66
C VAL A 117 13.06 -8.99 13.11
N LEU A 118 12.05 -9.14 12.26
CA LEU A 118 10.87 -9.97 12.47
C LEU A 118 10.82 -11.08 11.43
N GLU A 119 10.37 -12.27 11.84
CA GLU A 119 9.98 -13.33 10.92
C GLU A 119 8.86 -12.82 9.99
N GLU A 120 8.81 -13.29 8.75
CA GLU A 120 7.88 -12.90 7.67
C GLU A 120 8.12 -11.50 7.07
N PHE A 121 8.58 -10.52 7.86
CA PHE A 121 8.85 -9.16 7.38
C PHE A 121 10.28 -8.95 6.87
N ASP A 122 11.23 -9.71 7.41
CA ASP A 122 12.67 -9.56 7.13
C ASP A 122 13.31 -10.81 6.52
N ASP A 123 12.52 -11.69 5.91
CA ASP A 123 12.95 -13.00 5.38
C ASP A 123 14.15 -12.90 4.42
N ASP A 124 14.13 -11.93 3.50
CA ASP A 124 15.25 -11.66 2.58
C ASP A 124 16.56 -11.39 3.33
N LEU A 125 16.50 -10.64 4.44
CA LEU A 125 17.65 -10.28 5.25
C LEU A 125 18.11 -11.46 6.12
N LEU A 126 17.17 -12.21 6.69
CA LEU A 126 17.44 -13.43 7.46
C LEU A 126 18.10 -14.49 6.59
N GLU A 127 17.59 -14.72 5.36
CA GLU A 127 18.17 -15.65 4.39
C GLU A 127 19.58 -15.22 3.98
N GLN A 128 19.80 -13.93 3.70
CA GLN A 128 21.12 -13.38 3.40
C GLN A 128 22.12 -13.58 4.55
N ARG A 129 21.66 -13.49 5.81
CA ARG A 129 22.48 -13.74 7.00
C ARG A 129 22.63 -15.23 7.31
N GLY A 130 21.87 -16.11 6.66
CA GLY A 130 21.84 -17.55 6.91
C GLY A 130 21.23 -17.90 8.27
N ILE A 131 20.28 -17.09 8.74
CA ILE A 131 19.58 -17.26 10.02
C ILE A 131 18.29 -18.03 9.75
N PRO A 132 18.10 -19.21 10.37
CA PRO A 132 16.83 -19.93 10.25
C PRO A 132 15.67 -19.11 10.86
N PRO A 133 14.50 -18.99 10.20
CA PRO A 133 13.36 -18.26 10.74
C PRO A 133 12.94 -18.77 12.13
N GLU A 134 13.02 -20.09 12.36
CA GLU A 134 12.55 -20.75 13.57
C GLU A 134 13.39 -20.44 14.82
N VAL A 135 14.53 -19.76 14.66
CA VAL A 135 15.36 -19.28 15.79
C VAL A 135 15.17 -17.79 16.10
N VAL A 136 14.39 -17.07 15.29
CA VAL A 136 13.98 -15.69 15.54
C VAL A 136 12.72 -15.73 16.41
N ASP A 137 12.70 -14.94 17.48
CA ASP A 137 11.50 -14.84 18.31
C ASP A 137 10.38 -14.15 17.50
N PRO A 138 9.09 -14.56 17.61
CA PRO A 138 7.99 -13.93 16.88
C PRO A 138 7.83 -12.43 17.16
N LEU A 139 8.27 -11.96 18.34
CA LEU A 139 8.27 -10.52 18.70
C LEU A 139 9.57 -9.81 18.30
N GLY A 140 10.47 -10.53 17.64
CA GLY A 140 11.64 -10.00 16.96
C GLY A 140 12.96 -10.23 17.69
N ALA A 141 14.04 -10.07 16.93
CA ALA A 141 15.41 -10.17 17.41
C ALA A 141 16.24 -8.95 16.99
N LEU A 142 17.06 -8.41 17.88
CA LEU A 142 18.03 -7.37 17.56
C LEU A 142 19.18 -8.00 16.77
N LEU A 143 19.32 -7.63 15.49
CA LEU A 143 20.33 -8.16 14.59
C LEU A 143 21.69 -7.48 14.84
N LEU A 144 22.73 -8.28 15.11
CA LEU A 144 24.08 -7.78 15.29
C LEU A 144 24.96 -8.06 14.06
N MET A 145 26.07 -7.34 13.98
CA MET A 145 27.11 -7.63 13.00
C MET A 145 27.76 -8.99 13.29
N PRO A 146 28.09 -9.79 12.25
CA PRO A 146 28.77 -11.08 12.43
C PRO A 146 30.05 -10.97 13.29
N GLY A 147 30.18 -11.85 14.28
CA GLY A 147 31.32 -11.92 15.20
C GLY A 147 31.30 -10.90 16.33
N THR A 148 30.21 -10.15 16.53
CA THR A 148 30.08 -9.17 17.61
C THR A 148 30.18 -9.86 18.97
N LEU A 149 29.44 -10.95 19.17
CA LEU A 149 29.43 -11.68 20.45
C LEU A 149 30.77 -12.38 20.70
N GLU A 150 31.39 -12.95 19.66
CA GLU A 150 32.73 -13.54 19.74
C GLU A 150 33.79 -12.49 20.14
N ALA A 151 33.74 -11.30 19.54
CA ALA A 151 34.66 -10.20 19.84
C ALA A 151 34.53 -9.67 21.27
N LEU A 152 33.31 -9.71 21.84
CA LEU A 152 33.03 -9.38 23.24
C LEU A 152 33.43 -10.50 24.21
N GLY A 153 33.78 -11.68 23.69
CA GLY A 153 34.21 -12.83 24.47
C GLY A 153 33.10 -13.40 25.37
N VAL A 154 31.84 -13.24 24.95
CA VAL A 154 30.65 -13.80 25.59
C VAL A 154 30.23 -15.08 24.86
N ALA A 155 29.71 -16.05 25.60
CA ALA A 155 29.22 -17.31 25.06
C ALA A 155 27.83 -17.64 25.64
N GLU A 156 27.25 -18.76 25.21
CA GLU A 156 26.00 -19.28 25.78
C GLU A 156 26.04 -19.26 27.32
N GLY A 157 24.97 -18.70 27.91
CA GLY A 157 24.77 -18.56 29.34
C GLY A 157 25.45 -17.33 29.99
N ASP A 158 26.37 -16.65 29.29
CA ASP A 158 26.92 -15.37 29.76
C ASP A 158 25.85 -14.26 29.70
N LEU A 159 26.02 -13.23 30.54
CA LEU A 159 25.17 -12.04 30.54
C LEU A 159 25.79 -10.95 29.66
N LEU A 160 24.97 -10.43 28.75
CA LEU A 160 25.29 -9.28 27.90
C LEU A 160 24.46 -8.09 28.37
N GLY A 161 25.11 -6.97 28.64
CA GLY A 161 24.46 -5.68 28.91
C GLY A 161 24.36 -4.85 27.63
N VAL A 162 23.20 -4.26 27.39
CA VAL A 162 22.91 -3.33 26.31
C VAL A 162 22.62 -1.97 26.92
N ARG A 163 23.48 -0.98 26.65
CA ARG A 163 23.42 0.36 27.25
C ARG A 163 23.04 1.41 26.23
N GLN A 164 22.11 2.30 26.58
CA GLN A 164 21.82 3.47 25.76
C GLN A 164 22.88 4.55 26.02
N THR A 165 23.70 4.85 25.02
CA THR A 165 24.67 5.95 25.06
C THR A 165 24.24 7.11 24.17
N GLU A 166 24.92 8.25 24.24
CA GLU A 166 24.70 9.36 23.30
C GLU A 166 24.98 8.97 21.83
N LEU A 167 25.86 7.99 21.63
CA LEU A 167 26.24 7.51 20.30
C LEU A 167 25.32 6.40 19.77
N GLY A 168 24.52 5.76 20.63
CA GLY A 168 23.69 4.61 20.29
C GLY A 168 23.80 3.48 21.30
N LEU A 169 23.29 2.30 20.93
CA LEU A 169 23.35 1.09 21.76
C LEU A 169 24.78 0.56 21.86
N ALA A 170 25.27 0.36 23.08
CA ALA A 170 26.59 -0.19 23.36
C ALA A 170 26.49 -1.51 24.13
N PHE A 171 27.35 -2.47 23.78
CA PHE A 171 27.38 -3.78 24.42
C PHE A 171 28.49 -3.88 25.47
N GLU A 172 28.18 -4.46 26.63
CA GLU A 172 29.15 -4.73 27.68
C GLU A 172 28.96 -6.13 28.29
N ARG A 173 30.06 -6.83 28.58
CA ARG A 173 29.98 -8.12 29.29
C ARG A 173 29.68 -7.89 30.77
N VAL A 174 28.68 -8.59 31.29
CA VAL A 174 28.26 -8.49 32.69
C VAL A 174 28.69 -9.73 33.47
N ALA A 175 29.60 -9.56 34.44
CA ALA A 175 30.12 -10.68 35.23
C ALA A 175 29.28 -10.99 36.49
N ALA A 176 28.67 -9.99 37.09
CA ALA A 176 27.76 -10.12 38.23
C ALA A 176 26.81 -8.92 38.22
N PRO A 177 25.50 -9.13 38.02
CA PRO A 177 24.54 -8.05 38.10
C PRO A 177 24.40 -7.54 39.54
N SER A 178 24.02 -6.27 39.68
CA SER A 178 23.66 -5.67 40.97
C SER A 178 22.31 -6.24 41.44
N HIS A 179 22.06 -6.19 42.74
CA HIS A 179 20.78 -6.62 43.32
C HIS A 179 20.03 -5.40 43.85
N THR A 180 18.88 -5.14 43.27
CA THR A 180 17.97 -4.06 43.66
C THR A 180 16.54 -4.59 43.74
N ALA A 181 15.65 -3.90 44.44
CA ALA A 181 14.26 -4.32 44.61
C ALA A 181 13.36 -3.86 43.45
N VAL A 182 13.86 -3.84 42.21
CA VAL A 182 13.08 -3.40 41.04
C VAL A 182 11.89 -4.31 40.79
N GLY A 183 12.00 -5.63 41.01
CA GLY A 183 10.86 -6.54 40.88
C GLY A 183 9.68 -6.20 41.80
N ALA A 184 9.93 -5.65 43.00
CA ALA A 184 8.85 -5.18 43.88
C ALA A 184 8.14 -3.93 43.34
N ARG A 185 8.84 -3.11 42.52
CA ARG A 185 8.25 -1.95 41.86
C ARG A 185 7.45 -2.36 40.64
N LEU A 186 7.98 -3.28 39.82
CA LEU A 186 7.23 -3.87 38.72
C LEU A 186 5.93 -4.51 39.23
N ALA A 187 5.99 -5.29 40.31
CA ALA A 187 4.79 -5.84 40.93
C ALA A 187 3.79 -4.76 41.40
N ALA A 188 4.26 -3.57 41.77
CA ALA A 188 3.41 -2.48 42.26
C ALA A 188 2.72 -1.69 41.14
N THR A 189 3.15 -1.85 39.88
CA THR A 189 2.48 -1.22 38.72
C THR A 189 1.31 -2.05 38.20
N LEU A 190 1.18 -3.32 38.61
CA LEU A 190 0.22 -4.25 38.01
C LEU A 190 -1.19 -4.08 38.57
N ASP A 191 -2.18 -4.18 37.69
CA ASP A 191 -3.58 -4.41 38.04
C ASP A 191 -3.85 -5.91 38.24
N ALA A 192 -4.87 -6.26 39.02
CA ALA A 192 -5.29 -7.64 39.23
C ALA A 192 -6.17 -8.18 38.09
N ASP A 193 -6.91 -7.30 37.43
CA ASP A 193 -7.94 -7.64 36.46
C ASP A 193 -7.45 -7.47 35.00
N GLU A 194 -6.32 -6.77 34.78
CA GLU A 194 -5.75 -6.53 33.44
C GLU A 194 -4.21 -6.66 33.44
N PRO A 195 -3.61 -7.23 32.38
CA PRO A 195 -2.17 -7.26 32.23
C PRO A 195 -1.65 -5.89 31.77
N THR A 196 -0.38 -5.65 32.02
CA THR A 196 0.30 -4.40 31.69
C THR A 196 1.39 -4.65 30.65
N TYR A 197 1.59 -3.73 29.71
CA TYR A 197 2.77 -3.77 28.84
C TYR A 197 4.05 -3.78 29.66
N PHE A 198 4.93 -4.74 29.38
CA PHE A 198 6.09 -5.02 30.20
C PHE A 198 7.05 -3.82 30.23
N ASP A 199 7.35 -3.25 29.07
CA ASP A 199 8.20 -2.08 28.91
C ASP A 199 7.62 -0.83 29.58
N ALA A 200 6.30 -0.59 29.50
CA ALA A 200 5.61 0.49 30.20
C ALA A 200 5.78 0.36 31.73
N ALA A 201 5.67 -0.86 32.29
CA ALA A 201 5.93 -1.11 33.71
C ALA A 201 7.41 -0.82 34.06
N VAL A 202 8.34 -1.18 33.19
CA VAL A 202 9.77 -0.91 33.37
C VAL A 202 10.08 0.59 33.30
N TRP A 203 9.52 1.33 32.34
CA TRP A 203 9.70 2.78 32.24
C TRP A 203 9.09 3.49 33.46
N THR A 204 7.93 3.02 33.93
CA THR A 204 7.31 3.53 35.16
C THR A 204 8.24 3.32 36.35
N ALA A 205 8.81 2.13 36.51
CA ALA A 205 9.79 1.85 37.56
C ALA A 205 11.07 2.72 37.42
N CYS A 206 11.53 2.98 36.20
CA CYS A 206 12.67 3.86 35.91
C CYS A 206 12.42 5.32 36.24
N VAL A 207 11.19 5.80 36.08
CA VAL A 207 10.76 7.16 36.40
C VAL A 207 10.62 7.33 37.91
N GLU A 208 10.05 6.34 38.60
CA GLU A 208 9.92 6.34 40.06
C GLU A 208 11.27 6.18 40.78
N ASP A 209 12.19 5.44 40.18
CA ASP A 209 13.54 5.21 40.67
C ASP A 209 14.57 5.56 39.58
N PRO A 210 15.06 6.82 39.55
CA PRO A 210 16.06 7.25 38.58
C PRO A 210 17.39 6.48 38.62
N THR A 211 17.62 5.65 39.65
CA THR A 211 18.81 4.81 39.76
C THR A 211 18.62 3.40 39.18
N ALA A 212 17.38 2.98 38.91
CA ALA A 212 17.07 1.69 38.31
C ALA A 212 17.74 1.55 36.94
N PHE A 213 18.36 0.39 36.71
CA PHE A 213 19.08 0.04 35.47
C PHE A 213 20.25 0.97 35.11
N THR A 214 20.71 1.86 36.00
CA THR A 214 21.95 2.64 35.74
C THR A 214 23.21 1.77 35.83
N GLU A 215 23.16 0.73 36.66
CA GLU A 215 24.08 -0.41 36.69
C GLU A 215 23.36 -1.68 36.20
N PRO A 216 24.08 -2.68 35.63
CA PRO A 216 23.47 -3.92 35.16
C PRO A 216 22.73 -4.65 36.29
N LEU A 217 21.45 -4.94 36.08
CA LEU A 217 20.63 -5.81 36.93
C LEU A 217 20.55 -7.22 36.31
N PRO A 218 19.91 -8.23 36.94
CA PRO A 218 19.59 -9.47 36.25
C PRO A 218 18.63 -9.21 35.08
N PRO A 219 18.55 -10.12 34.10
CA PRO A 219 17.55 -10.04 33.03
C PRO A 219 16.13 -9.83 33.56
N LEU A 220 15.30 -9.08 32.84
CA LEU A 220 13.94 -8.75 33.27
C LEU A 220 13.10 -10.01 33.43
N SER A 221 13.27 -10.97 32.53
CA SER A 221 12.72 -12.32 32.61
C SER A 221 13.04 -13.00 33.95
N GLU A 222 14.31 -12.97 34.38
CA GLU A 222 14.75 -13.54 35.66
C GLU A 222 14.21 -12.76 36.87
N ILE A 223 14.16 -11.42 36.78
CA ILE A 223 13.58 -10.58 37.84
C ILE A 223 12.10 -10.92 38.04
N VAL A 224 11.35 -11.10 36.95
CA VAL A 224 9.93 -11.46 36.99
C VAL A 224 9.73 -12.84 37.60
N ASP A 225 10.52 -13.82 37.17
CA ASP A 225 10.47 -15.19 37.70
C ASP A 225 10.78 -15.23 39.21
N ASP A 226 11.80 -14.48 39.66
CA ASP A 226 12.20 -14.40 41.08
C ASP A 226 11.13 -13.77 41.98
N TYR A 227 10.29 -12.90 41.43
CA TYR A 227 9.19 -12.24 42.14
C TYR A 227 7.84 -12.93 41.97
N GLY A 228 7.78 -14.03 41.21
CA GLY A 228 6.57 -14.81 40.97
C GLY A 228 5.54 -14.08 40.10
N LEU A 229 5.95 -13.13 39.27
CA LEU A 229 5.05 -12.45 38.34
C LEU A 229 4.82 -13.34 37.11
N ALA A 230 3.66 -13.20 36.45
CA ALA A 230 3.32 -13.92 35.23
C ALA A 230 3.64 -13.05 34.01
N ARG A 231 4.09 -13.66 32.91
CA ARG A 231 4.38 -12.96 31.64
C ARG A 231 3.97 -13.79 30.44
N ARG A 232 3.56 -13.13 29.36
CA ARG A 232 3.28 -13.74 28.04
C ARG A 232 3.57 -12.71 26.95
N GLY A 233 4.56 -12.99 26.10
CA GLY A 233 5.03 -12.03 25.11
C GLY A 233 5.41 -10.69 25.78
N GLU A 234 4.83 -9.61 25.26
CA GLU A 234 4.96 -8.23 25.74
C GLU A 234 4.17 -7.91 27.03
N TRP A 235 3.38 -8.87 27.55
CA TRP A 235 2.49 -8.65 28.69
C TRP A 235 3.07 -9.13 30.02
N LEU A 236 2.86 -8.34 31.07
CA LEU A 236 3.22 -8.62 32.46
C LEU A 236 1.97 -8.58 33.35
N ALA A 237 1.81 -9.55 34.24
CA ALA A 237 0.64 -9.66 35.12
C ALA A 237 0.99 -10.28 36.49
N PRO A 238 0.10 -10.19 37.48
CA PRO A 238 0.31 -10.84 38.78
C PRO A 238 0.37 -12.38 38.69
N GLU A 239 0.88 -13.01 39.73
CA GLU A 239 0.92 -14.48 39.83
C GLU A 239 -0.48 -15.09 39.62
N GLY A 240 -0.57 -16.05 38.69
CA GLY A 240 -1.82 -16.79 38.43
C GLY A 240 -2.85 -16.05 37.57
N PHE A 241 -2.47 -14.95 36.90
CA PHE A 241 -3.31 -14.28 35.92
C PHE A 241 -3.66 -15.23 34.75
N ASP A 242 -4.93 -15.23 34.33
CA ASP A 242 -5.44 -16.06 33.24
C ASP A 242 -5.42 -15.29 31.93
N PHE A 243 -4.27 -15.33 31.25
CA PHE A 243 -4.09 -14.68 29.95
C PHE A 243 -5.03 -15.21 28.88
N ASP A 244 -5.35 -16.51 28.90
CA ASP A 244 -6.24 -17.12 27.90
C ASP A 244 -7.66 -16.56 28.03
N HIS A 245 -8.16 -16.45 29.27
CA HIS A 245 -9.45 -15.83 29.53
C HIS A 245 -9.49 -14.35 29.15
N TRP A 246 -8.45 -13.58 29.52
CA TRP A 246 -8.36 -12.16 29.21
C TRP A 246 -8.27 -11.88 27.70
N GLU A 247 -7.42 -12.60 26.97
CA GLU A 247 -7.31 -12.49 25.50
C GLU A 247 -8.66 -12.82 24.84
N PHE A 248 -9.36 -13.83 25.36
CA PHE A 248 -10.67 -14.21 24.88
C PHE A 248 -11.72 -13.11 25.11
N GLU A 249 -11.79 -12.53 26.32
CA GLU A 249 -12.72 -11.43 26.61
C GLU A 249 -12.42 -10.18 25.76
N ARG A 250 -11.13 -9.85 25.56
CA ARG A 250 -10.71 -8.74 24.70
C ARG A 250 -11.07 -9.00 23.23
N GLY A 251 -10.94 -10.24 22.77
CA GLY A 251 -11.37 -10.67 21.45
C GLY A 251 -12.87 -10.48 21.24
N CYS A 252 -13.69 -10.94 22.20
CA CYS A 252 -15.13 -10.71 22.20
C CYS A 252 -15.48 -9.21 22.19
N ALA A 253 -14.84 -8.40 23.04
CA ALA A 253 -15.09 -6.96 23.12
C ALA A 253 -14.75 -6.24 21.80
N ARG A 254 -13.60 -6.60 21.19
CA ARG A 254 -13.19 -6.07 19.88
C ARG A 254 -14.19 -6.42 18.79
N LEU A 255 -14.70 -7.65 18.82
CA LEU A 255 -15.70 -8.11 17.86
C LEU A 255 -17.04 -7.38 18.04
N ALA A 256 -17.45 -7.19 19.31
CA ALA A 256 -18.66 -6.44 19.66
C ALA A 256 -18.58 -4.99 19.18
N GLU A 257 -17.44 -4.32 19.41
CA GLU A 257 -17.23 -2.94 18.96
C GLU A 257 -17.20 -2.81 17.44
N ARG A 258 -16.45 -3.69 16.76
CA ARG A 258 -16.29 -3.64 15.30
C ARG A 258 -17.61 -3.80 14.55
N HIS A 259 -18.49 -4.68 15.05
CA HIS A 259 -19.72 -5.09 14.36
C HIS A 259 -21.00 -4.60 15.05
N ASP A 260 -20.90 -3.77 16.09
CA ASP A 260 -22.02 -3.28 16.90
C ASP A 260 -22.91 -4.42 17.44
N LEU A 261 -22.27 -5.51 17.93
CA LEU A 261 -22.96 -6.67 18.48
C LEU A 261 -23.18 -6.53 19.98
N ASP A 262 -24.24 -7.16 20.49
CA ASP A 262 -24.35 -7.33 21.93
C ASP A 262 -23.32 -8.35 22.46
N PRO A 263 -22.96 -8.29 23.76
CA PRO A 263 -21.91 -9.14 24.31
C PRO A 263 -22.15 -10.65 24.19
N ASP A 264 -23.42 -11.10 24.22
CA ASP A 264 -23.75 -12.52 24.12
C ASP A 264 -23.54 -13.02 22.68
N ASP A 265 -23.97 -12.24 21.70
CA ASP A 265 -23.76 -12.52 20.27
C ASP A 265 -22.26 -12.50 19.90
N ALA A 266 -21.52 -11.50 20.40
CA ALA A 266 -20.07 -11.42 20.20
C ALA A 266 -19.33 -12.61 20.82
N PHE A 267 -19.73 -13.04 22.02
CA PHE A 267 -19.17 -14.23 22.68
C PHE A 267 -19.42 -15.50 21.84
N MET A 268 -20.65 -15.72 21.38
CA MET A 268 -20.99 -16.89 20.56
C MET A 268 -20.21 -16.89 19.25
N LEU A 269 -20.17 -15.75 18.56
CA LEU A 269 -19.46 -15.60 17.28
C LEU A 269 -17.95 -15.81 17.44
N PHE A 270 -17.33 -15.15 18.42
CA PHE A 270 -15.90 -15.26 18.66
C PHE A 270 -15.50 -16.70 19.04
N THR A 271 -16.33 -17.40 19.81
CA THR A 271 -16.08 -18.81 20.12
C THR A 271 -16.11 -19.69 18.86
N LEU A 272 -17.05 -19.43 17.94
CA LEU A 272 -17.12 -20.16 16.66
C LEU A 272 -15.92 -19.85 15.77
N VAL A 273 -15.42 -18.61 15.77
CA VAL A 273 -14.17 -18.22 15.08
C VAL A 273 -12.98 -18.99 15.66
N LYS A 274 -12.83 -19.07 16.99
CA LYS A 274 -11.75 -19.86 17.62
C LYS A 274 -11.83 -21.35 17.32
N LEU A 275 -13.03 -21.92 17.23
CA LEU A 275 -13.20 -23.30 16.79
C LEU A 275 -12.79 -23.49 15.33
N TYR A 276 -13.11 -22.53 14.46
CA TYR A 276 -12.63 -22.54 13.08
C TYR A 276 -11.10 -22.47 13.00
N GLU A 277 -10.47 -21.56 13.74
CA GLU A 277 -9.00 -21.41 13.79
C GLU A 277 -8.33 -22.72 14.23
N GLN A 278 -8.87 -23.41 15.22
CA GLN A 278 -8.37 -24.72 15.65
C GLN A 278 -8.45 -25.78 14.54
N ILE A 279 -9.57 -25.84 13.80
CA ILE A 279 -9.71 -26.76 12.66
C ILE A 279 -8.74 -26.39 11.53
N SER A 280 -8.55 -25.10 11.29
CA SER A 280 -7.60 -24.58 10.31
C SER A 280 -6.18 -25.00 10.66
N GLN A 281 -5.74 -24.79 11.91
CA GLN A 281 -4.42 -25.21 12.37
C GLN A 281 -4.21 -26.72 12.26
N LEU A 282 -5.20 -27.52 12.66
CA LEU A 282 -5.12 -28.99 12.53
C LEU A 282 -4.96 -29.45 11.08
N LEU A 283 -5.53 -28.73 10.11
CA LEU A 283 -5.39 -29.03 8.70
C LEU A 283 -4.01 -28.62 8.16
N ILE A 284 -3.47 -27.48 8.61
CA ILE A 284 -2.12 -27.03 8.28
C ILE A 284 -1.10 -28.05 8.80
N ASP A 285 -1.17 -28.40 10.08
CA ASP A 285 -0.29 -29.40 10.71
C ASP A 285 -0.34 -30.75 9.99
N ALA A 286 -1.53 -31.16 9.51
CA ALA A 286 -1.71 -32.40 8.76
C ALA A 286 -1.18 -32.33 7.32
N ALA A 287 -1.13 -31.13 6.71
CA ALA A 287 -0.57 -30.91 5.38
C ALA A 287 0.96 -30.89 5.41
N ASP A 288 1.56 -30.33 6.47
CA ASP A 288 3.01 -30.20 6.65
C ASP A 288 3.68 -31.51 7.14
N ALA A 289 2.89 -32.46 7.64
CA ALA A 289 3.39 -33.78 8.00
C ALA A 289 3.83 -34.58 6.74
N GLU A 290 5.14 -34.66 6.47
CA GLU A 290 5.73 -35.48 5.38
C GLU A 290 5.39 -36.99 5.49
N GLU A 291 4.96 -37.47 6.66
CA GLU A 291 4.38 -38.79 6.87
C GLU A 291 2.94 -38.67 7.37
N PRO A 292 1.97 -39.41 6.80
CA PRO A 292 0.62 -39.44 7.35
C PRO A 292 0.72 -39.90 8.82
N PRO A 293 -0.03 -39.29 9.76
CA PRO A 293 0.10 -39.62 11.16
C PRO A 293 -0.02 -41.14 11.34
N GLU A 294 0.99 -41.74 11.97
CA GLU A 294 0.93 -43.14 12.38
C GLU A 294 -0.27 -43.28 13.33
N LEU A 295 -1.40 -43.73 12.79
CA LEU A 295 -2.40 -44.41 13.59
C LEU A 295 -1.69 -45.64 14.15
N THR A 296 -1.08 -45.51 15.32
CA THR A 296 -0.52 -46.63 16.07
C THR A 296 -1.60 -47.71 16.10
N PRO A 297 -1.37 -48.90 15.50
CA PRO A 297 -2.34 -49.96 15.63
C PRO A 297 -2.40 -50.29 17.11
N ALA A 298 -3.60 -50.15 17.69
CA ALA A 298 -3.86 -50.47 19.08
C ALA A 298 -3.23 -51.83 19.42
N PRO A 299 -2.51 -51.97 20.54
CA PRO A 299 -1.81 -53.20 20.87
C PRO A 299 -2.81 -54.35 20.91
N GLU A 300 -2.54 -55.39 20.11
CA GLU A 300 -3.32 -56.63 20.05
C GLU A 300 -3.38 -57.27 21.44
N GLY A 301 -4.49 -57.04 22.15
CA GLY A 301 -4.66 -57.54 23.51
C GLY A 301 -5.74 -56.87 24.37
N ALA A 302 -6.46 -55.85 23.87
CA ALA A 302 -7.60 -55.27 24.57
C ALA A 302 -8.91 -55.97 24.18
N THR A 303 -9.43 -56.77 25.11
CA THR A 303 -10.81 -57.31 25.13
C THR A 303 -11.84 -56.19 25.06
N GLU A 304 -12.71 -56.24 24.05
CA GLU A 304 -13.99 -55.51 23.87
C GLU A 304 -13.96 -53.97 24.02
N PRO A 305 -14.78 -53.23 23.24
CA PRO A 305 -14.71 -51.77 23.22
C PRO A 305 -15.27 -51.22 24.53
N HIS A 306 -14.38 -50.74 25.39
CA HIS A 306 -14.75 -49.81 26.45
C HIS A 306 -14.76 -48.40 25.86
N THR A 307 -15.97 -47.88 25.71
CA THR A 307 -16.35 -46.48 25.51
C THR A 307 -15.44 -45.51 26.27
N THR A 308 -14.56 -44.81 25.57
CA THR A 308 -14.07 -43.48 25.94
C THR A 308 -14.95 -42.46 25.20
N GLU A 309 -16.16 -42.24 25.70
CA GLU A 309 -17.14 -41.25 25.20
C GLU A 309 -17.84 -40.53 26.37
N PRO A 310 -17.16 -39.61 27.09
CA PRO A 310 -17.94 -38.53 27.72
C PRO A 310 -17.39 -37.11 27.52
N GLU A 311 -16.11 -36.92 27.23
CA GLU A 311 -15.50 -35.56 27.13
C GLU A 311 -15.70 -34.95 25.73
N ASP A 312 -15.46 -35.71 24.65
CA ASP A 312 -15.69 -35.24 23.28
C ASP A 312 -17.17 -34.94 22.99
N ASP A 313 -18.09 -35.75 23.55
CA ASP A 313 -19.54 -35.55 23.36
C ASP A 313 -20.04 -34.29 24.09
N GLN A 314 -19.49 -33.96 25.27
CA GLN A 314 -19.85 -32.72 25.98
C GLN A 314 -19.34 -31.47 25.28
N PHE A 315 -18.10 -31.50 24.77
CA PHE A 315 -17.56 -30.39 23.99
C PHE A 315 -18.38 -30.15 22.71
N LEU A 316 -18.70 -31.23 21.99
CA LEU A 316 -19.52 -31.15 20.77
C LEU A 316 -20.97 -30.70 21.04
N ASP A 317 -21.53 -30.99 22.22
CA ASP A 317 -22.84 -30.51 22.61
C ASP A 317 -22.82 -29.01 22.93
N ILE A 318 -21.78 -28.50 23.60
CA ILE A 318 -21.58 -27.05 23.82
C ILE A 318 -21.42 -26.32 22.48
N VAL A 319 -20.65 -26.88 21.55
CA VAL A 319 -20.51 -26.33 20.18
C VAL A 319 -21.86 -26.26 19.46
N GLY A 320 -22.75 -27.24 19.67
CA GLY A 320 -24.12 -27.22 19.15
C GLY A 320 -24.98 -26.11 19.75
N GLU A 321 -24.82 -25.81 21.05
CA GLU A 321 -25.51 -24.71 21.74
C GLU A 321 -25.04 -23.34 21.22
N LEU A 322 -23.74 -23.16 21.00
CA LEU A 322 -23.18 -21.93 20.44
C LEU A 322 -23.57 -21.74 18.97
N GLY A 323 -23.62 -22.83 18.20
CA GLY A 323 -24.03 -22.79 16.80
C GLY A 323 -25.50 -22.41 16.57
N VAL A 324 -26.30 -22.24 17.64
CA VAL A 324 -27.64 -21.63 17.56
C VAL A 324 -27.56 -20.20 17.01
N ALA A 325 -26.48 -19.47 17.28
CA ALA A 325 -26.24 -18.12 16.77
C ALA A 325 -26.33 -18.03 15.24
N LEU A 326 -25.93 -19.09 14.54
CA LEU A 326 -25.97 -19.16 13.06
C LEU A 326 -27.40 -19.27 12.50
N ALA A 327 -28.43 -19.30 13.35
CA ALA A 327 -29.79 -19.08 12.91
C ALA A 327 -30.06 -17.62 12.51
N ASP A 328 -29.23 -16.67 12.99
CA ASP A 328 -29.21 -15.30 12.50
C ASP A 328 -28.32 -15.20 11.25
N PRO A 329 -28.87 -14.77 10.10
CA PRO A 329 -28.07 -14.56 8.89
C PRO A 329 -26.91 -13.57 9.09
N VAL A 330 -27.07 -12.53 9.91
CA VAL A 330 -26.02 -11.52 10.15
C VAL A 330 -24.83 -12.17 10.84
N LEU A 331 -25.06 -12.95 11.89
CA LEU A 331 -23.97 -13.66 12.60
C LEU A 331 -23.31 -14.72 11.72
N ALA A 332 -24.07 -15.37 10.83
CA ALA A 332 -23.49 -16.32 9.87
C ALA A 332 -22.57 -15.61 8.85
N GLU A 333 -22.98 -14.44 8.35
CA GLU A 333 -22.16 -13.61 7.45
C GLU A 333 -20.89 -13.11 8.13
N LEU A 334 -21.01 -12.61 9.37
CA LEU A 334 -19.86 -12.17 10.15
C LEU A 334 -18.89 -13.32 10.47
N LEU A 335 -19.40 -14.54 10.70
CA LEU A 335 -18.52 -15.70 10.86
C LEU A 335 -17.69 -15.94 9.60
N LEU A 336 -18.29 -15.84 8.42
CA LEU A 336 -17.55 -15.96 7.16
C LEU A 336 -16.50 -14.85 7.03
N ALA A 337 -16.87 -13.61 7.36
CA ALA A 337 -15.99 -12.44 7.26
C ALA A 337 -14.76 -12.54 8.19
N GLU A 338 -14.96 -12.98 9.44
CA GLU A 338 -13.90 -13.09 10.46
C GLU A 338 -13.07 -14.37 10.36
N THR A 339 -13.42 -15.29 9.44
CA THR A 339 -12.67 -16.52 9.21
C THR A 339 -11.94 -16.48 7.87
N VAL A 340 -12.63 -16.83 6.79
CA VAL A 340 -12.02 -16.95 5.46
C VAL A 340 -12.17 -15.66 4.65
N GLY A 341 -13.02 -14.71 5.06
CA GLY A 341 -13.22 -13.46 4.33
C GLY A 341 -13.64 -13.74 2.89
N THR A 342 -12.88 -13.30 1.90
CA THR A 342 -12.97 -13.70 0.48
C THR A 342 -11.81 -14.60 0.01
N GLY A 343 -10.90 -14.97 0.92
CA GLY A 343 -9.70 -15.77 0.67
C GLY A 343 -9.98 -17.25 0.39
N ARG A 344 -8.94 -17.99 0.01
CA ARG A 344 -9.03 -19.42 -0.37
C ARG A 344 -8.40 -20.37 0.63
N ASP A 345 -7.31 -19.96 1.27
CA ASP A 345 -6.49 -20.87 2.10
C ASP A 345 -7.29 -21.46 3.26
N GLY A 346 -8.18 -20.67 3.84
CA GLY A 346 -9.09 -21.10 4.90
C GLY A 346 -10.33 -21.90 4.46
N ALA A 347 -10.60 -22.01 3.16
CA ALA A 347 -11.85 -22.59 2.65
C ALA A 347 -12.02 -24.10 2.95
N PRO A 348 -10.99 -24.96 2.84
CA PRO A 348 -11.10 -26.37 3.24
C PRO A 348 -11.49 -26.52 4.72
N ALA A 349 -10.89 -25.70 5.60
CA ALA A 349 -11.20 -25.67 7.02
C ALA A 349 -12.66 -25.25 7.26
N LEU A 350 -13.16 -24.27 6.50
CA LEU A 350 -14.55 -23.81 6.62
C LEU A 350 -15.54 -24.90 6.21
N GLY A 351 -15.24 -25.64 5.14
CA GLY A 351 -16.04 -26.79 4.70
C GLY A 351 -16.11 -27.89 5.76
N MET A 352 -14.97 -28.21 6.38
CA MET A 352 -14.89 -29.19 7.47
C MET A 352 -15.64 -28.70 8.72
N PHE A 353 -15.42 -27.45 9.13
CA PHE A 353 -16.11 -26.79 10.24
C PHE A 353 -17.64 -26.89 10.06
N ALA A 354 -18.14 -26.48 8.89
CA ALA A 354 -19.57 -26.53 8.58
C ALA A 354 -20.13 -27.96 8.61
N GLN A 355 -19.36 -28.95 8.13
CA GLN A 355 -19.75 -30.35 8.14
C GLN A 355 -19.83 -30.93 9.56
N VAL A 356 -18.88 -30.58 10.44
CA VAL A 356 -18.86 -31.02 11.84
C VAL A 356 -20.03 -30.39 12.62
N LEU A 357 -20.34 -29.13 12.33
CA LEU A 357 -21.35 -28.36 13.05
C LEU A 357 -22.79 -28.71 12.66
N GLU A 358 -23.06 -28.99 11.37
CA GLU A 358 -24.41 -29.28 10.83
C GLU A 358 -25.27 -30.27 11.66
N PRO A 359 -24.77 -31.46 12.09
CA PRO A 359 -25.58 -32.40 12.85
C PRO A 359 -25.90 -31.94 14.29
N LYS A 360 -25.11 -31.01 14.84
CA LYS A 360 -25.18 -30.56 16.24
C LYS A 360 -26.07 -29.32 16.42
N VAL A 361 -26.24 -28.51 15.38
CA VAL A 361 -27.04 -27.28 15.43
C VAL A 361 -28.54 -27.52 15.19
N PRO A 362 -29.41 -26.62 15.71
CA PRO A 362 -30.85 -26.71 15.47
C PRO A 362 -31.19 -26.56 13.98
N PRO A 363 -32.38 -27.03 13.52
CA PRO A 363 -32.77 -26.97 12.12
C PRO A 363 -32.69 -25.59 11.45
N ALA A 364 -32.91 -24.51 12.21
CA ALA A 364 -32.77 -23.15 11.71
C ALA A 364 -31.31 -22.85 11.30
N ALA A 365 -30.35 -23.07 12.20
CA ALA A 365 -28.93 -22.83 11.94
C ALA A 365 -28.28 -23.78 10.91
N ARG A 366 -28.91 -24.92 10.59
CA ARG A 366 -28.39 -25.84 9.55
C ARG A 366 -28.29 -25.18 8.18
N ILE A 367 -29.13 -24.19 7.88
CA ILE A 367 -29.15 -23.49 6.59
C ILE A 367 -27.86 -22.69 6.43
N ALA A 368 -27.40 -22.01 7.50
CA ALA A 368 -26.10 -21.34 7.51
C ALA A 368 -24.94 -22.33 7.31
N THR A 369 -24.94 -23.49 7.98
CA THR A 369 -23.88 -24.50 7.77
C THR A 369 -23.84 -25.02 6.33
N ARG A 370 -25.00 -25.20 5.68
CA ARG A 370 -25.11 -25.59 4.27
C ARG A 370 -24.55 -24.49 3.35
N TRP A 371 -24.87 -23.23 3.65
CA TRP A 371 -24.36 -22.07 2.94
C TRP A 371 -22.83 -21.92 3.10
N LEU A 372 -22.29 -21.98 4.32
CA LEU A 372 -20.83 -21.94 4.57
C LEU A 372 -20.08 -23.03 3.80
N ARG A 373 -20.64 -24.25 3.75
CA ARG A 373 -20.07 -25.34 2.93
C ARG A 373 -20.14 -25.01 1.44
N ALA A 374 -21.21 -24.39 0.96
CA ALA A 374 -21.30 -23.96 -0.43
C ALA A 374 -20.22 -22.92 -0.78
N VAL A 375 -20.01 -21.93 0.11
CA VAL A 375 -18.96 -20.92 -0.02
C VAL A 375 -17.57 -21.57 -0.05
N ALA A 376 -17.30 -22.51 0.86
CA ALA A 376 -16.06 -23.27 0.88
C ALA A 376 -15.83 -24.04 -0.43
N LEU A 377 -16.85 -24.74 -0.93
CA LEU A 377 -16.79 -25.50 -2.19
C LEU A 377 -16.56 -24.60 -3.40
N GLU A 378 -17.17 -23.42 -3.42
CA GLU A 378 -16.98 -22.45 -4.49
C GLU A 378 -15.53 -21.93 -4.54
N ARG A 379 -14.94 -21.61 -3.37
CA ARG A 379 -13.56 -21.10 -3.25
C ARG A 379 -12.49 -22.10 -3.64
N ILE A 380 -12.75 -23.40 -3.44
CA ILE A 380 -11.85 -24.47 -3.92
C ILE A 380 -12.17 -24.91 -5.36
N GLY A 381 -13.13 -24.25 -6.03
CA GLY A 381 -13.46 -24.45 -7.44
C GLY A 381 -14.47 -25.58 -7.75
N ASP A 382 -15.06 -26.24 -6.75
CA ASP A 382 -16.12 -27.24 -6.96
C ASP A 382 -17.51 -26.58 -7.08
N ILE A 383 -17.72 -25.91 -8.21
CA ILE A 383 -18.94 -25.14 -8.52
C ILE A 383 -20.19 -26.02 -8.55
N GLU A 384 -20.09 -27.27 -9.03
CA GLU A 384 -21.23 -28.19 -9.07
C GLU A 384 -21.66 -28.63 -7.67
N ALA A 385 -20.70 -28.86 -6.76
CA ALA A 385 -21.01 -29.15 -5.37
C ALA A 385 -21.56 -27.92 -4.64
N ALA A 386 -20.97 -26.74 -4.86
CA ALA A 386 -21.44 -25.48 -4.28
C ALA A 386 -22.91 -25.21 -4.63
N GLU A 387 -23.29 -25.33 -5.91
CA GLU A 387 -24.68 -25.15 -6.33
C GLU A 387 -25.63 -26.15 -5.66
N ARG A 388 -25.22 -27.41 -5.52
CA ARG A 388 -26.03 -28.44 -4.87
C ARG A 388 -26.30 -28.10 -3.40
N GLU A 389 -25.32 -27.57 -2.69
CA GLU A 389 -25.48 -27.14 -1.30
C GLU A 389 -26.41 -25.92 -1.19
N LEU A 390 -26.29 -24.94 -2.08
CA LEU A 390 -27.20 -23.78 -2.12
C LEU A 390 -28.64 -24.17 -2.47
N LEU A 391 -28.84 -25.09 -3.43
CA LEU A 391 -30.17 -25.61 -3.77
C LEU A 391 -30.77 -26.42 -2.62
N ALA A 392 -29.94 -27.17 -1.87
CA ALA A 392 -30.38 -27.86 -0.67
C ALA A 392 -30.80 -26.86 0.41
N ALA A 393 -30.03 -25.80 0.64
CA ALA A 393 -30.36 -24.72 1.57
C ALA A 393 -31.67 -24.00 1.17
N GLU A 394 -31.85 -23.62 -0.10
CA GLU A 394 -33.10 -23.03 -0.61
C GLU A 394 -34.32 -23.95 -0.39
N SER A 395 -34.13 -25.27 -0.48
CA SER A 395 -35.21 -26.23 -0.24
C SER A 395 -35.62 -26.36 1.23
N MET A 396 -34.71 -26.01 2.15
CA MET A 396 -34.95 -26.02 3.59
C MET A 396 -35.71 -24.77 4.04
N ASP A 397 -35.27 -23.60 3.57
CA ASP A 397 -35.98 -22.34 3.75
C ASP A 397 -35.87 -21.48 2.48
N PRO A 398 -37.01 -21.20 1.80
CA PRO A 398 -37.01 -20.43 0.58
C PRO A 398 -36.82 -18.92 0.78
N ASP A 399 -36.78 -18.41 2.01
CA ASP A 399 -36.71 -16.98 2.29
C ASP A 399 -35.44 -16.60 3.09
N TRP A 400 -34.50 -17.54 3.30
CA TRP A 400 -33.23 -17.27 3.97
C TRP A 400 -32.27 -16.50 3.04
N PRO A 401 -31.79 -15.30 3.39
CA PRO A 401 -31.18 -14.38 2.42
C PRO A 401 -29.84 -14.87 1.84
N LEU A 402 -28.88 -15.29 2.68
CA LEU A 402 -27.52 -15.62 2.26
C LEU A 402 -27.43 -16.72 1.17
N PRO A 403 -28.08 -17.90 1.31
CA PRO A 403 -28.09 -18.88 0.22
C PRO A 403 -28.70 -18.35 -1.08
N LEU A 404 -29.69 -17.46 -1.00
CA LEU A 404 -30.40 -16.95 -2.17
C LEU A 404 -29.57 -15.90 -2.93
N LEU A 405 -28.83 -15.04 -2.22
CA LEU A 405 -27.90 -14.08 -2.80
C LEU A 405 -26.82 -14.80 -3.61
N ASP A 406 -26.19 -15.81 -3.01
CA ASP A 406 -25.17 -16.61 -3.70
C ASP A 406 -25.75 -17.47 -4.82
N LEU A 407 -26.89 -18.11 -4.58
CA LEU A 407 -27.55 -18.92 -5.59
C LEU A 407 -27.97 -18.09 -6.80
N ALA A 408 -28.23 -16.78 -6.67
CA ALA A 408 -28.60 -15.92 -7.79
C ALA A 408 -27.49 -15.78 -8.86
N ARG A 409 -26.23 -16.01 -8.48
CA ARG A 409 -25.07 -15.94 -9.40
C ARG A 409 -25.08 -17.09 -10.43
N PHE A 410 -25.50 -18.29 -10.03
CA PHE A 410 -25.57 -19.47 -10.90
C PHE A 410 -26.57 -19.37 -12.09
N PRO A 411 -27.83 -18.94 -11.92
CA PRO A 411 -28.72 -18.65 -13.03
C PRO A 411 -28.28 -17.40 -13.79
N SER A 412 -27.65 -16.40 -13.14
CA SER A 412 -27.04 -15.26 -13.85
C SER A 412 -25.98 -15.74 -14.85
N ASP A 413 -25.08 -16.62 -14.43
CA ASP A 413 -24.05 -17.20 -15.30
C ASP A 413 -24.64 -17.94 -16.48
N ARG A 414 -25.74 -18.68 -16.26
CA ARG A 414 -26.48 -19.38 -17.33
C ARG A 414 -27.31 -18.47 -18.24
N GLY A 415 -27.39 -17.18 -17.95
CA GLY A 415 -28.22 -16.24 -18.71
C GLY A 415 -29.71 -16.26 -18.34
N ASP A 416 -30.09 -16.88 -17.21
CA ASP A 416 -31.47 -16.93 -16.70
C ASP A 416 -31.76 -15.74 -15.77
N VAL A 417 -32.00 -14.59 -16.41
CA VAL A 417 -32.30 -13.30 -15.74
C VAL A 417 -33.50 -13.41 -14.80
N GLU A 418 -34.57 -14.09 -15.20
CA GLU A 418 -35.81 -14.12 -14.41
C GLU A 418 -35.65 -14.94 -13.13
N ARG A 419 -34.93 -16.06 -13.19
CA ARG A 419 -34.63 -16.87 -12.01
C ARG A 419 -33.71 -16.11 -11.05
N ALA A 420 -32.64 -15.49 -11.55
CA ALA A 420 -31.72 -14.71 -10.74
C ALA A 420 -32.43 -13.54 -10.04
N LEU A 421 -33.19 -12.73 -10.77
CA LEU A 421 -34.00 -11.64 -10.19
C LEU A 421 -35.04 -12.14 -9.17
N SER A 422 -35.61 -13.32 -9.39
CA SER A 422 -36.55 -13.91 -8.43
C SER A 422 -35.89 -14.32 -7.13
N LEU A 423 -34.63 -14.76 -7.16
CA LEU A 423 -33.84 -15.11 -5.97
C LEU A 423 -33.47 -13.86 -5.20
N LEU A 424 -32.91 -12.85 -5.87
CA LEU A 424 -32.52 -11.58 -5.25
C LEU A 424 -33.70 -10.87 -4.56
N ARG A 425 -34.90 -10.86 -5.19
CA ARG A 425 -36.10 -10.28 -4.55
C ARG A 425 -36.58 -11.05 -3.33
N ARG A 426 -36.35 -12.36 -3.27
CA ARG A 426 -36.71 -13.18 -2.10
C ARG A 426 -35.70 -13.01 -0.96
N ALA A 427 -34.44 -12.77 -1.32
CA ALA A 427 -33.40 -12.39 -0.39
C ALA A 427 -33.54 -10.95 0.16
N ASP A 428 -34.56 -10.21 -0.27
CA ASP A 428 -34.75 -8.78 0.02
C ASP A 428 -33.53 -7.92 -0.37
N ALA A 429 -32.84 -8.29 -1.45
CA ALA A 429 -31.69 -7.53 -1.95
C ALA A 429 -32.09 -6.09 -2.30
N GLU A 430 -31.26 -5.14 -1.87
CA GLU A 430 -31.52 -3.71 -2.09
C GLU A 430 -31.63 -3.38 -3.59
N PRO A 431 -32.42 -2.35 -3.96
CA PRO A 431 -32.61 -2.00 -5.37
C PRO A 431 -31.33 -1.67 -6.14
N ASP A 432 -30.32 -1.15 -5.45
CA ASP A 432 -28.99 -0.79 -5.93
C ASP A 432 -27.96 -1.92 -5.80
N HIS A 433 -28.35 -3.10 -5.33
CA HIS A 433 -27.49 -4.29 -5.33
C HIS A 433 -26.90 -4.50 -6.74
N PRO A 434 -25.57 -4.59 -6.92
CA PRO A 434 -24.92 -4.57 -8.24
C PRO A 434 -25.48 -5.59 -9.25
N LEU A 435 -25.71 -6.82 -8.78
CA LEU A 435 -26.30 -7.89 -9.59
C LEU A 435 -27.78 -7.61 -9.96
N MET A 436 -28.58 -7.03 -9.07
CA MET A 436 -29.98 -6.66 -9.35
C MET A 436 -30.05 -5.63 -10.48
N ASP A 437 -29.19 -4.61 -10.38
CA ASP A 437 -29.08 -3.53 -11.33
C ASP A 437 -28.62 -4.02 -12.71
N LEU A 438 -27.59 -4.86 -12.73
CA LEU A 438 -27.07 -5.50 -13.94
C LEU A 438 -28.15 -6.34 -14.64
N LEU A 439 -28.82 -7.23 -13.90
CA LEU A 439 -29.85 -8.12 -14.43
C LEU A 439 -31.09 -7.36 -14.91
N THR A 440 -31.44 -6.26 -14.24
CA THR A 440 -32.55 -5.38 -14.66
C THR A 440 -32.25 -4.74 -16.01
N ARG A 441 -31.00 -4.30 -16.26
CA ARG A 441 -30.56 -3.80 -17.58
C ARG A 441 -30.50 -4.90 -18.63
N CYS A 442 -30.15 -6.12 -18.23
CA CYS A 442 -30.02 -7.26 -19.14
C CYS A 442 -31.35 -7.96 -19.48
N ARG A 443 -32.46 -7.51 -18.88
CA ARG A 443 -33.78 -8.12 -19.08
C ARG A 443 -34.34 -7.81 -20.48
N ALA A 444 -34.46 -8.85 -21.30
CA ALA A 444 -35.04 -8.71 -22.65
C ALA A 444 -36.57 -8.58 -22.60
N GLU A 445 -37.11 -7.62 -23.36
CA GLU A 445 -38.56 -7.48 -23.51
C GLU A 445 -39.12 -8.43 -24.59
N PRO A 446 -40.34 -8.97 -24.38
CA PRO A 446 -41.04 -9.71 -25.42
C PRO A 446 -41.24 -8.87 -26.68
N ARG A 447 -40.96 -9.48 -27.83
CA ARG A 447 -41.18 -8.85 -29.13
C ARG A 447 -42.65 -8.54 -29.34
N SER A 448 -42.95 -7.26 -29.55
CA SER A 448 -44.30 -6.77 -29.85
C SER A 448 -44.72 -7.01 -31.31
N ASP A 449 -43.76 -7.21 -32.21
CA ASP A 449 -43.98 -7.40 -33.65
C ASP A 449 -44.33 -8.85 -34.03
N VAL A 450 -44.14 -9.83 -33.12
CA VAL A 450 -44.46 -11.24 -33.35
C VAL A 450 -45.68 -11.66 -32.52
N GLY A 451 -46.77 -12.01 -33.17
CA GLY A 451 -47.98 -12.47 -32.49
C GLY A 451 -47.74 -13.79 -31.74
N ARG A 452 -48.28 -13.93 -30.51
CA ARG A 452 -48.13 -15.11 -29.62
C ARG A 452 -48.26 -16.48 -30.31
N ASN A 453 -49.14 -16.62 -31.30
CA ASN A 453 -49.38 -17.88 -32.02
C ASN A 453 -48.70 -17.99 -33.40
N GLN A 454 -47.97 -16.95 -33.84
CA GLN A 454 -47.20 -16.96 -35.09
C GLN A 454 -45.94 -17.82 -34.96
N LEU A 455 -45.33 -18.16 -36.10
CA LEU A 455 -44.04 -18.83 -36.12
C LEU A 455 -42.96 -17.93 -35.49
N CYS A 456 -42.07 -18.55 -34.72
CA CYS A 456 -41.01 -17.82 -34.03
C CYS A 456 -39.98 -17.26 -35.02
N TRP A 457 -39.43 -16.08 -34.70
CA TRP A 457 -38.43 -15.38 -35.52
C TRP A 457 -37.11 -16.16 -35.68
N CYS A 458 -36.77 -17.04 -34.73
CA CYS A 458 -35.55 -17.84 -34.74
C CYS A 458 -35.51 -18.94 -35.82
N GLY A 459 -36.57 -19.10 -36.63
CA GLY A 459 -36.60 -20.11 -37.69
C GLY A 459 -36.85 -21.55 -37.22
N SER A 460 -37.10 -21.80 -35.93
CA SER A 460 -37.33 -23.15 -35.38
C SER A 460 -38.61 -23.86 -35.87
N GLY A 461 -39.48 -23.15 -36.59
CA GLY A 461 -40.80 -23.65 -37.01
C GLY A 461 -41.82 -23.81 -35.87
N ARG A 462 -41.46 -23.49 -34.62
CA ARG A 462 -42.37 -23.53 -33.46
C ARG A 462 -43.17 -22.22 -33.34
N LYS A 463 -44.34 -22.28 -32.71
CA LYS A 463 -45.09 -21.06 -32.34
C LYS A 463 -44.26 -20.24 -31.35
N TYR A 464 -44.28 -18.91 -31.47
CA TYR A 464 -43.53 -17.99 -30.60
C TYR A 464 -43.76 -18.27 -29.11
N LYS A 465 -45.01 -18.49 -28.68
CA LYS A 465 -45.35 -18.88 -27.30
C LYS A 465 -44.76 -20.20 -26.78
N LYS A 466 -44.29 -21.06 -27.68
CA LYS A 466 -43.69 -22.36 -27.37
C LYS A 466 -42.19 -22.38 -27.66
N CYS A 467 -41.63 -21.22 -28.01
CA CYS A 467 -40.24 -21.08 -28.42
C CYS A 467 -39.56 -20.00 -27.58
N HIS A 468 -39.64 -18.73 -28.00
CA HIS A 468 -38.90 -17.64 -27.36
C HIS A 468 -39.75 -16.68 -26.52
N LEU A 469 -41.09 -16.77 -26.53
CA LEU A 469 -41.91 -15.86 -25.72
C LEU A 469 -41.64 -16.07 -24.21
N GLY A 470 -41.08 -15.07 -23.54
CA GLY A 470 -40.61 -15.14 -22.16
C GLY A 470 -39.26 -15.84 -22.01
N ARG A 471 -38.50 -15.99 -23.09
CA ARG A 471 -37.14 -16.57 -23.17
C ARG A 471 -36.28 -15.80 -24.16
N GLU A 472 -36.62 -14.53 -24.38
CA GLU A 472 -35.83 -13.62 -25.17
C GLU A 472 -34.50 -13.37 -24.47
N GLN A 473 -33.44 -13.23 -25.25
CA GLN A 473 -32.13 -12.84 -24.77
C GLN A 473 -31.70 -11.60 -25.55
N LEU A 474 -30.89 -10.76 -24.91
CA LEU A 474 -30.24 -9.65 -25.60
C LEU A 474 -29.21 -10.17 -26.62
N PRO A 475 -28.94 -9.41 -27.70
CA PRO A 475 -27.85 -9.71 -28.61
C PRO A 475 -26.52 -9.91 -27.86
N LEU A 476 -25.63 -10.75 -28.40
CA LEU A 476 -24.34 -11.05 -27.75
C LEU A 476 -23.51 -9.78 -27.47
N ALA A 477 -23.56 -8.80 -28.37
CA ALA A 477 -22.92 -7.49 -28.19
C ALA A 477 -23.40 -6.71 -26.95
N GLU A 478 -24.64 -6.93 -26.51
CA GLU A 478 -25.20 -6.31 -25.30
C GLU A 478 -24.98 -7.18 -24.05
N ARG A 479 -24.82 -8.50 -24.23
CA ARG A 479 -24.44 -9.43 -23.16
C ARG A 479 -22.94 -9.44 -22.86
N ALA A 480 -22.09 -8.94 -23.76
CA ALA A 480 -20.65 -8.87 -23.55
C ALA A 480 -20.29 -8.15 -22.23
N ALA A 481 -20.91 -7.00 -21.93
CA ALA A 481 -20.68 -6.31 -20.66
C ALA A 481 -21.16 -7.13 -19.45
N TRP A 482 -22.18 -7.96 -19.61
CA TRP A 482 -22.62 -8.89 -18.57
C TRP A 482 -21.63 -10.04 -18.38
N LEU A 483 -21.07 -10.60 -19.47
CA LEU A 483 -19.99 -11.59 -19.39
C LEU A 483 -18.78 -11.04 -18.66
N TYR A 484 -18.35 -9.81 -18.97
CA TYR A 484 -17.28 -9.12 -18.24
C TYR A 484 -17.62 -8.98 -16.74
N ALA A 485 -18.84 -8.56 -16.42
CA ALA A 485 -19.29 -8.44 -15.02
C ALA A 485 -19.34 -9.79 -14.26
N LYS A 486 -19.59 -10.92 -14.94
CA LYS A 486 -19.51 -12.26 -14.33
C LYS A 486 -18.06 -12.60 -13.92
N ALA A 487 -17.10 -12.26 -14.78
CA ALA A 487 -15.68 -12.44 -14.48
C ALA A 487 -15.21 -11.51 -13.36
N ALA A 488 -15.65 -10.24 -13.38
CA ALA A 488 -15.40 -9.27 -12.31
C ALA A 488 -15.86 -9.80 -10.93
N GLN A 489 -17.13 -10.23 -10.85
CA GLN A 489 -17.70 -10.82 -9.65
C GLN A 489 -16.96 -12.09 -9.19
N HIS A 490 -16.38 -12.85 -10.13
CA HIS A 490 -15.55 -14.01 -9.76
C HIS A 490 -14.26 -13.57 -9.07
N ALA A 491 -13.58 -12.54 -9.59
CA ALA A 491 -12.35 -12.01 -9.00
C ALA A 491 -12.59 -11.47 -7.58
N GLU A 492 -13.61 -10.62 -7.40
CA GLU A 492 -13.96 -9.98 -6.12
C GLU A 492 -14.31 -10.99 -5.00
N LEU A 493 -14.83 -12.17 -5.35
CA LEU A 493 -15.35 -13.14 -4.36
C LEU A 493 -14.47 -14.36 -4.14
N ASN A 494 -13.48 -14.62 -4.99
CA ASN A 494 -12.71 -15.86 -4.98
C ASN A 494 -11.20 -15.61 -4.90
N GLY A 495 -10.74 -14.88 -3.88
CA GLY A 495 -9.33 -14.83 -3.51
C GLY A 495 -8.40 -14.03 -4.42
N TRP A 496 -8.91 -13.10 -5.25
CA TRP A 496 -8.07 -12.18 -6.03
C TRP A 496 -7.89 -10.82 -5.35
N ASN A 497 -8.42 -10.64 -4.13
CA ASN A 497 -8.44 -9.36 -3.43
C ASN A 497 -7.04 -8.82 -3.11
N GLU A 498 -6.09 -9.68 -2.77
CA GLU A 498 -4.71 -9.28 -2.50
C GLU A 498 -4.09 -8.62 -3.74
N LEU A 499 -4.16 -9.30 -4.91
CA LEU A 499 -3.65 -8.74 -6.16
C LEU A 499 -4.42 -7.49 -6.62
N LEU A 500 -5.74 -7.41 -6.35
CA LEU A 500 -6.54 -6.19 -6.58
C LEU A 500 -6.02 -5.04 -5.71
N ILE A 501 -5.73 -5.28 -4.44
CA ILE A 501 -5.19 -4.28 -3.50
C ILE A 501 -3.79 -3.83 -3.93
N GLU A 502 -2.90 -4.76 -4.31
CA GLU A 502 -1.56 -4.43 -4.80
C GLU A 502 -1.61 -3.55 -6.06
N ALA A 503 -2.45 -3.93 -7.03
CA ALA A 503 -2.64 -3.15 -8.24
C ALA A 503 -3.30 -1.78 -7.96
N ALA A 504 -4.29 -1.73 -7.07
CA ALA A 504 -4.93 -0.49 -6.64
C ALA A 504 -3.94 0.44 -5.91
N PHE A 505 -3.04 -0.11 -5.11
CA PHE A 505 -1.98 0.64 -4.44
C PHE A 505 -1.05 1.33 -5.45
N GLU A 506 -0.61 0.62 -6.50
CA GLU A 506 0.18 1.25 -7.57
C GLU A 506 -0.63 2.28 -8.37
N ARG A 507 -1.95 2.09 -8.49
CA ARG A 507 -2.85 3.06 -9.13
C ARG A 507 -3.00 4.35 -8.31
N SER A 508 -3.06 4.25 -6.99
CA SER A 508 -3.23 5.38 -6.06
C SER A 508 -1.93 6.01 -5.57
N ARG A 509 -0.77 5.42 -5.88
CA ARG A 509 0.58 5.80 -5.40
C ARG A 509 0.92 7.30 -5.43
N TYR A 510 0.35 8.06 -6.37
CA TYR A 510 0.63 9.50 -6.52
C TYR A 510 -0.43 10.42 -5.88
N ALA A 511 -1.44 9.85 -5.20
CA ALA A 511 -2.51 10.55 -4.51
C ALA A 511 -2.38 10.46 -2.97
N VAL A 512 -1.16 10.62 -2.46
CA VAL A 512 -0.80 10.40 -1.04
C VAL A 512 -1.57 11.30 -0.06
N ASP A 513 -2.08 12.44 -0.52
CA ASP A 513 -2.83 13.40 0.31
C ASP A 513 -4.35 13.12 0.35
N ASP A 514 -4.82 12.07 -0.34
CA ASP A 514 -6.24 11.73 -0.46
C ASP A 514 -6.54 10.41 0.27
N PRO A 515 -7.29 10.45 1.40
CA PRO A 515 -7.58 9.25 2.18
C PRO A 515 -8.44 8.23 1.43
N ASP A 516 -9.21 8.67 0.44
CA ASP A 516 -10.12 7.81 -0.33
C ASP A 516 -9.45 7.22 -1.59
N ALA A 517 -8.18 7.55 -1.86
CA ALA A 517 -7.51 7.23 -3.12
C ALA A 517 -7.37 5.72 -3.39
N LEU A 518 -7.19 4.91 -2.34
CA LEU A 518 -7.11 3.45 -2.49
C LEU A 518 -8.47 2.86 -2.85
N ASP A 519 -9.54 3.32 -2.20
CA ASP A 519 -10.90 2.87 -2.48
C ASP A 519 -11.34 3.27 -3.90
N GLU A 520 -11.06 4.51 -4.32
CA GLU A 520 -11.32 4.95 -5.69
C GLU A 520 -10.50 4.14 -6.72
N ALA A 521 -9.28 3.73 -6.36
CA ALA A 521 -8.44 2.90 -7.22
C ALA A 521 -8.92 1.46 -7.34
N LEU A 522 -9.50 0.87 -6.29
CA LEU A 522 -10.13 -0.45 -6.34
C LEU A 522 -11.29 -0.48 -7.33
N ASP A 523 -12.03 0.62 -7.44
CA ASP A 523 -13.12 0.80 -8.40
C ASP A 523 -12.64 1.20 -9.82
N ASP A 524 -11.33 1.42 -10.05
CA ASP A 524 -10.80 1.80 -11.35
C ASP A 524 -10.88 0.63 -12.34
N PRO A 525 -11.53 0.78 -13.51
CA PRO A 525 -11.66 -0.29 -14.50
C PRO A 525 -10.32 -0.87 -14.98
N LEU A 526 -9.22 -0.11 -14.91
CA LEU A 526 -7.89 -0.59 -15.27
C LEU A 526 -7.40 -1.66 -14.28
N VAL A 527 -7.61 -1.46 -12.99
CA VAL A 527 -7.11 -2.36 -11.93
C VAL A 527 -7.76 -3.72 -12.07
N LEU A 528 -9.10 -3.75 -12.14
CA LEU A 528 -9.84 -4.99 -12.31
C LEU A 528 -9.47 -5.70 -13.63
N ASP A 529 -9.35 -5.00 -14.75
CA ASP A 529 -8.99 -5.64 -16.02
C ASP A 529 -7.57 -6.18 -16.06
N ALA A 530 -6.64 -5.48 -15.42
CA ALA A 530 -5.27 -5.95 -15.25
C ALA A 530 -5.25 -7.26 -14.47
N VAL A 531 -5.98 -7.34 -13.35
CA VAL A 531 -6.10 -8.58 -12.58
C VAL A 531 -6.80 -9.69 -13.37
N LEU A 532 -7.85 -9.36 -14.12
CA LEU A 532 -8.57 -10.33 -14.96
C LEU A 532 -7.65 -10.96 -16.03
N PHE A 533 -6.90 -10.16 -16.78
CA PHE A 533 -6.19 -10.66 -17.95
C PHE A 533 -4.69 -10.85 -17.73
N GLU A 534 -4.00 -9.84 -17.20
CA GLU A 534 -2.57 -9.93 -16.87
C GLU A 534 -2.32 -10.74 -15.58
N GLY A 535 -3.25 -10.71 -14.61
CA GLY A 535 -3.21 -11.51 -13.39
C GLY A 535 -3.74 -12.94 -13.55
N GLY A 536 -4.56 -13.21 -14.58
CA GLY A 536 -5.07 -14.54 -14.91
C GLY A 536 -6.44 -14.90 -14.33
N ALA A 537 -7.10 -14.00 -13.59
CA ALA A 537 -8.40 -14.27 -12.97
C ALA A 537 -9.52 -14.59 -13.98
N PHE A 538 -9.44 -14.06 -15.20
CA PHE A 538 -10.39 -14.35 -16.28
C PHE A 538 -10.24 -15.78 -16.81
N ALA A 539 -8.99 -16.27 -16.92
CA ALA A 539 -8.71 -17.64 -17.35
C ALA A 539 -9.26 -18.64 -16.34
N GLU A 540 -9.06 -18.35 -15.05
CA GLU A 540 -9.61 -19.15 -13.97
C GLU A 540 -11.14 -19.11 -13.91
N PHE A 541 -11.75 -17.92 -14.05
CA PHE A 541 -13.21 -17.79 -14.16
C PHE A 541 -13.77 -18.72 -15.22
N LEU A 542 -13.14 -18.79 -16.40
CA LEU A 542 -13.56 -19.66 -17.48
C LEU A 542 -13.32 -21.15 -17.15
N GLN A 543 -12.22 -21.49 -16.48
CA GLN A 543 -11.94 -22.85 -16.04
C GLN A 543 -12.99 -23.35 -15.03
N ILE A 544 -13.33 -22.52 -14.05
CA ILE A 544 -14.18 -22.87 -12.91
C ILE A 544 -15.66 -22.76 -13.28
N ARG A 545 -16.08 -21.66 -13.91
CA ARG A 545 -17.49 -21.33 -14.18
C ARG A 545 -17.88 -21.45 -15.64
N GLY A 546 -16.94 -21.66 -16.57
CA GLY A 546 -17.23 -21.67 -18.01
C GLY A 546 -18.26 -22.73 -18.44
N SER A 547 -18.42 -23.82 -17.68
CA SER A 547 -19.44 -24.85 -17.93
C SER A 547 -20.88 -24.35 -17.67
N LEU A 548 -21.04 -23.27 -16.88
CA LEU A 548 -22.32 -22.64 -16.62
C LEU A 548 -22.74 -21.67 -17.73
N LEU A 549 -21.78 -21.10 -18.46
CA LEU A 549 -22.06 -20.05 -19.44
C LEU A 549 -22.85 -20.58 -20.65
N PRO A 550 -23.73 -19.75 -21.27
CA PRO A 550 -24.23 -20.02 -22.61
C PRO A 550 -23.09 -20.29 -23.60
N ASP A 551 -23.28 -21.24 -24.52
CA ASP A 551 -22.24 -21.65 -25.48
C ASP A 551 -21.62 -20.45 -26.24
N ASP A 552 -22.41 -19.43 -26.58
CA ASP A 552 -21.93 -18.25 -27.31
C ASP A 552 -21.15 -17.25 -26.44
N GLU A 553 -21.50 -17.13 -25.15
CA GLU A 553 -20.71 -16.37 -24.16
C GLU A 553 -19.40 -17.09 -23.85
N ARG A 554 -19.43 -18.42 -23.72
CA ARG A 554 -18.23 -19.21 -23.46
C ARG A 554 -17.23 -19.10 -24.61
N LEU A 555 -17.69 -19.22 -25.85
CA LEU A 555 -16.84 -19.02 -27.04
C LEU A 555 -16.29 -17.60 -27.09
N LEU A 556 -17.10 -16.59 -26.74
CA LEU A 556 -16.64 -15.20 -26.68
C LEU A 556 -15.55 -15.01 -25.60
N ALA A 557 -15.70 -15.61 -24.43
CA ALA A 557 -14.68 -15.59 -23.37
C ALA A 557 -13.39 -16.30 -23.80
N GLU A 558 -13.50 -17.46 -24.47
CA GLU A 558 -12.35 -18.17 -25.06
C GLU A 558 -11.62 -17.29 -26.09
N GLU A 559 -12.35 -16.50 -26.89
CA GLU A 559 -11.77 -15.51 -27.81
C GLU A 559 -11.07 -14.36 -27.07
N TRP A 560 -11.65 -13.84 -25.98
CA TRP A 560 -11.05 -12.74 -25.20
C TRP A 560 -9.70 -13.12 -24.59
N LEU A 561 -9.52 -14.38 -24.18
CA LEU A 561 -8.24 -14.90 -23.68
C LEU A 561 -7.12 -14.92 -24.74
N GLN A 562 -7.44 -14.70 -26.02
CA GLN A 562 -6.48 -14.62 -27.10
C GLN A 562 -6.20 -13.18 -27.56
N VAL A 563 -6.80 -12.19 -26.88
CA VAL A 563 -6.63 -10.77 -27.19
C VAL A 563 -5.72 -10.14 -26.16
N ASP A 564 -4.55 -9.69 -26.60
CA ASP A 564 -3.62 -8.94 -25.76
C ASP A 564 -4.00 -7.47 -25.64
N ARG A 565 -3.60 -6.84 -24.53
CA ARG A 565 -3.63 -5.39 -24.39
C ARG A 565 -2.63 -4.77 -25.35
N SER A 566 -3.00 -3.65 -25.95
CA SER A 566 -2.13 -2.98 -26.91
C SER A 566 -2.22 -1.46 -26.83
N LEU A 567 -1.28 -0.82 -27.52
CA LEU A 567 -1.22 0.62 -27.67
C LEU A 567 -1.81 1.01 -29.03
N PHE A 568 -2.85 1.82 -28.99
CA PHE A 568 -3.62 2.21 -30.16
C PHE A 568 -3.48 3.70 -30.47
N GLU A 569 -3.35 4.03 -31.75
CA GLU A 569 -3.55 5.38 -32.26
C GLU A 569 -5.00 5.57 -32.70
N VAL A 570 -5.64 6.64 -32.22
CA VAL A 570 -6.98 7.04 -32.67
C VAL A 570 -6.88 7.68 -34.06
N GLU A 571 -7.44 7.04 -35.09
CA GLU A 571 -7.41 7.58 -36.45
C GLU A 571 -8.64 8.42 -36.77
N HIS A 572 -9.82 7.93 -36.36
CA HIS A 572 -11.10 8.60 -36.62
C HIS A 572 -12.02 8.52 -35.42
N VAL A 573 -12.81 9.57 -35.20
CA VAL A 573 -13.74 9.68 -34.08
C VAL A 573 -15.11 10.08 -34.60
N GLN A 574 -16.13 9.31 -34.21
CA GLN A 574 -17.54 9.63 -34.42
C GLN A 574 -18.17 9.88 -33.04
N PRO A 575 -18.26 11.16 -32.59
CA PRO A 575 -18.66 11.47 -31.22
C PRO A 575 -20.01 10.87 -30.82
N GLY A 576 -20.03 10.11 -29.72
CA GLY A 576 -21.23 9.45 -29.21
C GLY A 576 -21.58 8.12 -29.91
N GLN A 577 -20.77 7.64 -30.85
CA GLN A 577 -21.01 6.42 -31.62
C GLN A 577 -19.86 5.42 -31.52
N GLY A 578 -18.64 5.84 -31.88
CA GLY A 578 -17.47 4.96 -31.91
C GLY A 578 -16.20 5.64 -32.40
N VAL A 579 -15.14 4.86 -32.48
CA VAL A 579 -13.81 5.30 -32.92
C VAL A 579 -13.18 4.25 -33.85
N THR A 580 -12.34 4.70 -34.75
CA THR A 580 -11.43 3.83 -35.51
C THR A 580 -10.05 3.97 -34.91
N VAL A 581 -9.47 2.85 -34.49
CA VAL A 581 -8.15 2.81 -33.87
C VAL A 581 -7.22 1.88 -34.62
N ARG A 582 -5.95 2.27 -34.71
CA ARG A 582 -4.89 1.46 -35.30
C ARG A 582 -3.94 1.00 -34.21
N ASP A 583 -3.75 -0.30 -34.09
CA ASP A 583 -2.75 -0.89 -33.22
C ASP A 583 -1.35 -0.47 -33.69
N VAL A 584 -0.57 0.11 -32.79
CA VAL A 584 0.78 0.60 -33.10
C VAL A 584 1.80 -0.54 -33.17
N ARG A 585 1.57 -1.64 -32.45
CA ARG A 585 2.43 -2.83 -32.40
C ARG A 585 2.20 -3.72 -33.63
N THR A 586 0.95 -3.96 -34.00
CA THR A 586 0.60 -4.89 -35.10
C THR A 586 0.31 -4.19 -36.43
N GLY A 587 -0.15 -2.93 -36.38
CA GLY A 587 -0.62 -2.18 -37.54
C GLY A 587 -2.09 -2.44 -37.92
N ASP A 588 -2.78 -3.34 -37.23
CA ASP A 588 -4.19 -3.66 -37.48
C ASP A 588 -5.12 -2.50 -37.14
N THR A 589 -6.25 -2.39 -37.83
CA THR A 589 -7.21 -1.31 -37.65
C THR A 589 -8.57 -1.87 -37.24
N HIS A 590 -9.15 -1.30 -36.18
CA HIS A 590 -10.41 -1.73 -35.59
C HIS A 590 -11.43 -0.59 -35.57
N GLU A 591 -12.66 -0.91 -35.98
CA GLU A 591 -13.82 -0.05 -35.73
C GLU A 591 -14.47 -0.44 -34.41
N VAL A 592 -14.32 0.41 -33.39
CA VAL A 592 -14.72 0.14 -32.02
C VAL A 592 -15.97 0.94 -31.66
N ARG A 593 -17.00 0.24 -31.17
CA ARG A 593 -18.22 0.86 -30.67
C ARG A 593 -17.96 1.38 -29.26
N GLU A 594 -17.84 2.70 -29.15
CA GLU A 594 -17.57 3.39 -27.88
C GLU A 594 -18.30 4.74 -27.85
N ARG A 595 -19.21 4.93 -26.88
CA ARG A 595 -20.13 6.08 -26.86
C ARG A 595 -19.68 7.22 -25.94
N ALA A 596 -19.05 6.89 -24.82
CA ALA A 596 -18.64 7.86 -23.82
C ALA A 596 -17.28 8.47 -24.19
N ALA A 597 -16.26 7.62 -24.39
CA ALA A 597 -14.90 8.08 -24.67
C ALA A 597 -14.79 8.77 -26.03
N SER A 598 -15.57 8.36 -27.04
CA SER A 598 -15.59 9.02 -28.37
C SER A 598 -16.01 10.49 -28.34
N ARG A 599 -16.58 10.99 -27.23
CA ARG A 599 -16.87 12.42 -27.06
C ARG A 599 -15.66 13.25 -26.68
N GLN A 600 -14.61 12.63 -26.15
CA GLN A 600 -13.43 13.29 -25.63
C GLN A 600 -12.17 12.96 -26.43
N LEU A 601 -12.12 11.76 -27.03
CA LEU A 601 -11.00 11.32 -27.86
C LEU A 601 -10.84 12.19 -29.11
N LYS A 602 -9.58 12.35 -29.53
CA LYS A 602 -9.17 13.13 -30.70
C LYS A 602 -8.29 12.28 -31.62
N PRO A 603 -8.41 12.43 -32.94
CA PRO A 603 -7.46 11.83 -33.88
C PRO A 603 -6.01 12.15 -33.51
N GLY A 604 -5.12 11.17 -33.64
CA GLY A 604 -3.69 11.24 -33.32
C GLY A 604 -3.34 10.91 -31.87
N GLN A 605 -4.32 10.83 -30.95
CA GLN A 605 -4.08 10.42 -29.56
C GLN A 605 -3.67 8.95 -29.47
N LEU A 606 -2.80 8.65 -28.50
CA LEU A 606 -2.41 7.29 -28.15
C LEU A 606 -3.18 6.84 -26.90
N VAL A 607 -3.72 5.63 -26.95
CA VAL A 607 -4.47 5.02 -25.84
C VAL A 607 -4.05 3.57 -25.65
N CYS A 608 -3.76 3.19 -24.41
CA CYS A 608 -3.56 1.80 -24.03
C CYS A 608 -4.92 1.21 -23.62
N ALA A 609 -5.32 0.12 -24.25
CA ALA A 609 -6.61 -0.52 -24.00
C ALA A 609 -6.61 -1.99 -24.48
N ARG A 610 -7.69 -2.71 -24.18
CA ARG A 610 -8.00 -4.01 -24.80
C ARG A 610 -9.18 -3.86 -25.74
N VAL A 611 -8.98 -4.18 -27.03
CA VAL A 611 -10.03 -4.14 -28.06
C VAL A 611 -10.51 -5.55 -28.33
N VAL A 612 -11.66 -5.92 -27.77
CA VAL A 612 -12.18 -7.30 -27.86
C VAL A 612 -13.42 -7.38 -28.75
N PRO A 613 -13.70 -8.56 -29.33
CA PRO A 613 -14.99 -8.81 -29.99
C PRO A 613 -16.14 -8.77 -28.98
N ALA A 614 -17.30 -8.31 -29.43
CA ALA A 614 -18.57 -8.33 -28.69
C ALA A 614 -19.68 -8.61 -29.70
N GLY A 615 -19.89 -9.89 -30.03
CA GLY A 615 -20.77 -10.31 -31.12
C GLY A 615 -20.24 -9.88 -32.50
N ASP A 616 -20.98 -9.04 -33.20
CA ASP A 616 -20.62 -8.52 -34.53
C ASP A 616 -19.90 -7.15 -34.47
N THR A 617 -19.51 -6.69 -33.27
CA THR A 617 -18.83 -5.40 -33.04
C THR A 617 -17.54 -5.58 -32.25
N MET A 618 -16.63 -4.61 -32.31
CA MET A 618 -15.50 -4.51 -31.37
C MET A 618 -15.82 -3.48 -30.27
N GLN A 619 -15.37 -3.71 -29.04
CA GLN A 619 -15.58 -2.83 -27.88
C GLN A 619 -14.28 -2.68 -27.06
N PHE A 620 -14.21 -1.64 -26.24
CA PHE A 620 -13.21 -1.53 -25.19
C PHE A 620 -13.77 -2.11 -23.89
N PHE A 621 -12.98 -2.92 -23.19
CA PHE A 621 -13.19 -3.25 -21.78
C PHE A 621 -11.97 -2.87 -20.97
N GLY A 622 -12.17 -2.70 -19.66
CA GLY A 622 -11.07 -2.63 -18.74
C GLY A 622 -10.28 -1.33 -18.69
N GLY A 623 -10.97 -0.23 -18.97
CA GLY A 623 -10.36 1.10 -19.00
C GLY A 623 -9.76 1.47 -20.35
N LEU A 624 -9.55 2.76 -20.52
CA LEU A 624 -8.99 3.35 -21.72
C LEU A 624 -7.99 4.43 -21.28
N GLU A 625 -6.70 4.11 -21.37
CA GLU A 625 -5.65 4.89 -20.72
C GLU A 625 -4.92 5.77 -21.74
N PRO A 626 -5.10 7.10 -21.71
CA PRO A 626 -4.26 8.03 -22.47
C PRO A 626 -2.77 7.83 -22.24
N VAL A 627 -2.00 7.78 -23.33
CA VAL A 627 -0.54 7.63 -23.30
C VAL A 627 0.13 8.84 -23.95
N ALA A 628 1.08 9.44 -23.24
CA ALA A 628 1.88 10.52 -23.80
C ALA A 628 2.87 9.99 -24.85
N LEU A 629 3.18 10.79 -25.86
CA LEU A 629 4.03 10.35 -26.98
C LEU A 629 5.42 9.83 -26.54
N HIS A 630 6.00 10.42 -25.49
CA HIS A 630 7.30 10.01 -24.95
C HIS A 630 7.25 8.66 -24.20
N GLU A 631 6.07 8.25 -23.73
CA GLU A 631 5.85 6.96 -23.07
C GLU A 631 5.50 5.85 -24.08
N ARG A 632 5.38 6.17 -25.38
CA ARG A 632 5.00 5.18 -26.42
C ARG A 632 5.97 4.02 -26.49
N ASP A 633 7.25 4.29 -26.75
CA ASP A 633 8.25 3.25 -26.96
C ASP A 633 8.48 2.45 -25.65
N PRO A 634 8.63 3.07 -24.47
CA PRO A 634 8.70 2.36 -23.19
C PRO A 634 7.50 1.44 -22.91
N LEU A 635 6.28 1.90 -23.20
CA LEU A 635 5.08 1.08 -22.99
C LEU A 635 5.01 -0.09 -23.98
N ILE A 636 5.43 0.10 -25.23
CA ILE A 636 5.51 -1.00 -26.21
C ILE A 636 6.51 -2.06 -25.72
N ASP A 637 7.71 -1.64 -25.30
CA ASP A 637 8.74 -2.55 -24.80
C ASP A 637 8.23 -3.33 -23.57
N LEU A 638 7.47 -2.68 -22.68
CA LEU A 638 6.84 -3.32 -21.54
C LEU A 638 5.80 -4.35 -21.98
N LEU A 639 4.86 -3.97 -22.86
CA LEU A 639 3.80 -4.87 -23.33
C LEU A 639 4.35 -6.07 -24.13
N ASP A 640 5.47 -5.91 -24.81
CA ASP A 640 6.17 -7.01 -25.51
C ASP A 640 6.87 -7.97 -24.53
N ALA A 641 7.09 -7.56 -23.28
CA ALA A 641 7.65 -8.38 -22.22
C ALA A 641 6.59 -9.11 -21.38
N GLU A 642 5.30 -8.98 -21.71
CA GLU A 642 4.17 -9.62 -21.00
C GLU A 642 4.18 -9.32 -19.49
N PRO A 643 3.93 -8.06 -19.08
CA PRO A 643 4.03 -7.65 -17.68
C PRO A 643 2.90 -8.28 -16.84
N ASP A 644 3.17 -8.49 -15.56
CA ASP A 644 2.11 -8.77 -14.59
C ASP A 644 1.19 -7.54 -14.37
N ALA A 645 0.07 -7.78 -13.68
CA ALA A 645 -0.95 -6.76 -13.43
C ALA A 645 -0.40 -5.53 -12.68
N VAL A 646 0.40 -5.74 -11.64
CA VAL A 646 0.94 -4.67 -10.77
C VAL A 646 1.91 -3.80 -11.55
N THR A 647 2.85 -4.42 -12.27
CA THR A 647 3.85 -3.73 -13.11
C THR A 647 3.19 -2.90 -14.20
N LEU A 648 2.16 -3.45 -14.86
CA LEU A 648 1.41 -2.74 -15.89
C LEU A 648 0.69 -1.51 -15.31
N VAL A 649 -0.02 -1.67 -14.19
CA VAL A 649 -0.77 -0.60 -13.54
C VAL A 649 0.18 0.49 -13.06
N ALA A 650 1.32 0.13 -12.47
CA ALA A 650 2.36 1.07 -12.05
C ALA A 650 2.84 1.94 -13.23
N GLN A 651 3.18 1.33 -14.37
CA GLN A 651 3.66 2.06 -15.55
C GLN A 651 2.60 3.02 -16.11
N LEU A 652 1.33 2.60 -16.19
CA LEU A 652 0.24 3.45 -16.69
C LEU A 652 -0.13 4.57 -15.71
N SER A 653 0.11 4.37 -14.42
CA SER A 653 -0.19 5.34 -13.35
C SER A 653 0.87 6.44 -13.22
N ARG A 654 2.06 6.28 -13.83
CA ARG A 654 3.10 7.33 -13.91
C ARG A 654 2.61 8.64 -14.52
N ARG A 655 1.51 8.64 -15.29
CA ARG A 655 0.88 9.85 -15.81
C ARG A 655 0.37 10.79 -14.71
N PHE A 656 0.11 10.25 -13.51
CA PHE A 656 -0.30 11.01 -12.32
C PHE A 656 0.90 11.48 -11.49
N ALA A 657 2.10 11.01 -11.81
CA ALA A 657 3.29 11.41 -11.09
C ALA A 657 3.48 12.93 -11.18
N PRO A 658 3.87 13.59 -10.07
CA PRO A 658 4.19 15.00 -10.10
C PRO A 658 5.34 15.25 -11.09
N PRO A 659 5.33 16.37 -11.82
CA PRO A 659 6.38 16.67 -12.78
C PRO A 659 7.72 16.77 -12.06
N THR A 660 8.72 16.00 -12.50
CA THR A 660 10.08 16.11 -11.97
C THR A 660 10.66 17.47 -12.34
N LEU A 661 10.86 18.33 -11.34
CA LEU A 661 11.47 19.63 -11.53
C LEU A 661 12.98 19.48 -11.62
N VAL A 662 13.53 19.73 -12.80
CA VAL A 662 14.98 19.78 -13.03
C VAL A 662 15.44 21.21 -13.33
N ASN A 663 16.65 21.55 -12.90
CA ASN A 663 17.31 22.78 -13.32
C ASN A 663 17.68 22.71 -14.81
N THR A 664 18.21 23.80 -15.36
CA THR A 664 18.59 23.85 -16.79
C THR A 664 19.69 22.89 -17.21
N GLU A 665 20.39 22.29 -16.25
CA GLU A 665 21.45 21.32 -16.50
C GLU A 665 20.96 19.87 -16.33
N GLY A 666 19.66 19.68 -16.06
CA GLY A 666 19.04 18.38 -15.90
C GLY A 666 19.16 17.78 -14.49
N ASP A 667 19.69 18.53 -13.52
CA ASP A 667 19.73 18.05 -12.13
C ASP A 667 18.40 18.32 -11.41
N PRO A 668 17.92 17.40 -10.55
CA PRO A 668 16.76 17.64 -9.71
C PRO A 668 16.90 18.93 -8.90
N LEU A 669 15.83 19.74 -8.86
CA LEU A 669 15.80 20.95 -8.06
C LEU A 669 15.77 20.61 -6.57
N ALA A 670 16.69 21.21 -5.82
CA ALA A 670 16.74 21.13 -4.36
C ALA A 670 17.18 22.47 -3.78
N ILE A 671 16.56 22.88 -2.68
CA ILE A 671 17.03 24.01 -1.88
C ILE A 671 18.23 23.51 -1.10
N CYS A 672 19.42 23.99 -1.44
CA CYS A 672 20.64 23.64 -0.74
C CYS A 672 21.20 24.90 -0.09
N GLU A 673 21.31 24.90 1.24
CA GLU A 673 21.95 25.96 2.01
C GLU A 673 23.06 25.34 2.88
N ALA A 674 24.28 25.85 2.78
CA ALA A 674 25.38 25.40 3.62
C ALA A 674 26.04 26.59 4.31
N THR A 675 26.44 26.39 5.56
CA THR A 675 27.19 27.37 6.36
C THR A 675 28.56 26.80 6.67
N VAL A 676 29.61 27.45 6.19
CA VAL A 676 31.00 26.99 6.31
C VAL A 676 31.79 27.94 7.20
N HIS A 677 32.48 27.42 8.20
CA HIS A 677 33.49 28.16 8.95
C HIS A 677 34.80 28.18 8.17
N VAL A 678 35.34 29.37 7.91
CA VAL A 678 36.61 29.57 7.20
C VAL A 678 37.75 29.91 8.17
N GLY A 679 38.92 29.31 7.95
CA GLY A 679 40.10 29.46 8.80
C GLY A 679 40.79 30.83 8.62
N ASP A 680 40.84 31.34 7.39
CA ASP A 680 41.42 32.64 7.04
C ASP A 680 40.44 33.47 6.16
N PRO A 681 39.61 34.33 6.77
CA PRO A 681 38.65 35.17 6.05
C PRO A 681 39.26 36.06 4.96
N ALA A 682 40.44 36.61 5.20
CA ALA A 682 41.09 37.49 4.23
C ALA A 682 41.71 36.69 3.06
N GLY A 683 42.24 35.51 3.37
CA GLY A 683 42.75 34.57 2.37
C GLY A 683 41.63 34.01 1.48
N ILE A 684 40.51 33.58 2.07
CA ILE A 684 39.39 33.03 1.31
C ILE A 684 38.67 34.11 0.48
N GLU A 685 38.53 35.34 0.97
CA GLU A 685 37.93 36.44 0.20
C GLU A 685 38.69 36.66 -1.12
N ALA A 686 40.03 36.71 -1.07
CA ALA A 686 40.86 36.85 -2.27
C ALA A 686 40.77 35.62 -3.19
N ALA A 687 40.68 34.42 -2.63
CA ALA A 687 40.53 33.19 -3.41
C ALA A 687 39.15 33.08 -4.10
N LEU A 688 38.10 33.60 -3.45
CA LEU A 688 36.76 33.67 -4.03
C LEU A 688 36.69 34.71 -5.16
N ASP A 689 37.37 35.85 -5.02
CA ASP A 689 37.49 36.86 -6.10
C ASP A 689 38.15 36.30 -7.37
N ASP A 690 39.07 35.34 -7.23
CA ASP A 690 39.71 34.65 -8.35
C ASP A 690 38.85 33.51 -8.95
N THR A 691 37.87 33.00 -8.20
CA THR A 691 37.11 31.78 -8.55
C THR A 691 35.67 32.06 -9.00
N TYR A 692 35.03 33.09 -8.43
CA TYR A 692 33.63 33.42 -8.62
C TYR A 692 33.45 34.90 -8.98
N ASP A 693 32.29 35.25 -9.55
CA ASP A 693 32.02 36.63 -9.96
C ASP A 693 31.55 37.47 -8.75
N ARG A 694 32.38 38.42 -8.32
CA ARG A 694 32.08 39.31 -7.19
C ARG A 694 30.98 40.32 -7.53
N VAL A 695 30.07 40.56 -6.59
CA VAL A 695 29.08 41.64 -6.66
C VAL A 695 29.67 42.94 -6.12
N ASP A 696 29.78 43.95 -6.97
CA ASP A 696 30.36 45.25 -6.62
C ASP A 696 29.47 46.03 -5.64
N GLY A 697 30.06 46.48 -4.52
CA GLY A 697 29.43 47.45 -3.62
C GLY A 697 28.51 46.87 -2.53
N GLU A 698 28.35 45.54 -2.44
CA GLU A 698 27.58 44.89 -1.38
C GLU A 698 28.42 44.62 -0.11
N LYS A 699 27.75 44.68 1.05
CA LYS A 699 28.27 44.26 2.35
C LYS A 699 27.18 43.47 3.11
N PRO A 700 27.46 42.24 3.57
CA PRO A 700 28.71 41.47 3.43
C PRO A 700 29.08 41.16 1.95
N PRO A 701 30.37 40.90 1.64
CA PRO A 701 30.81 40.49 0.31
C PRO A 701 30.03 39.28 -0.24
N ARG A 702 29.67 39.34 -1.52
CA ARG A 702 28.85 38.34 -2.21
C ARG A 702 29.45 37.96 -3.57
N TRP A 703 29.33 36.69 -3.94
CA TRP A 703 29.76 36.14 -5.22
C TRP A 703 28.69 35.26 -5.87
N PHE A 704 28.75 35.16 -7.20
CA PHE A 704 27.94 34.26 -8.00
C PHE A 704 28.82 33.29 -8.80
N GLU A 705 28.42 32.01 -8.81
CA GLU A 705 28.86 31.08 -9.85
C GLU A 705 27.87 31.17 -11.01
N HIS A 706 28.35 31.36 -12.24
CA HIS A 706 27.49 31.37 -13.42
C HIS A 706 27.67 30.12 -14.29
N VAL A 707 26.60 29.76 -14.98
CA VAL A 707 26.61 28.84 -16.12
C VAL A 707 25.98 29.50 -17.32
N THR A 708 26.53 29.23 -18.50
CA THR A 708 25.86 29.57 -19.75
C THR A 708 25.13 28.35 -20.28
N THR A 709 23.82 28.31 -20.11
CA THR A 709 22.96 27.26 -20.67
C THR A 709 22.10 27.89 -21.78
N GLN A 710 22.08 27.25 -22.96
CA GLN A 710 21.35 27.75 -24.14
C GLN A 710 21.73 29.19 -24.57
N GLY A 711 22.92 29.67 -24.20
CA GLY A 711 23.42 31.01 -24.53
C GLY A 711 22.99 32.13 -23.57
N MET A 712 22.36 31.80 -22.45
CA MET A 712 22.02 32.75 -21.39
C MET A 712 22.85 32.48 -20.12
N PRO A 713 23.43 33.51 -19.49
CA PRO A 713 24.07 33.37 -18.18
C PRO A 713 23.00 33.15 -17.10
N ARG A 714 23.17 32.12 -16.28
CA ARG A 714 22.32 31.78 -15.14
C ARG A 714 23.19 31.56 -13.91
N ILE A 715 22.65 31.88 -12.73
CA ILE A 715 23.36 31.68 -11.46
C ILE A 715 23.24 30.20 -11.07
N ARG A 716 24.38 29.56 -10.79
CA ARG A 716 24.51 28.18 -10.27
C ARG A 716 24.57 28.14 -8.74
N ALA A 717 25.24 29.11 -8.14
CA ALA A 717 25.43 29.19 -6.71
C ALA A 717 25.67 30.63 -6.27
N ILE A 718 25.33 30.91 -5.01
CA ILE A 718 25.52 32.21 -4.36
C ILE A 718 26.39 31.97 -3.13
N LEU A 719 27.41 32.80 -2.93
CA LEU A 719 28.28 32.76 -1.76
C LEU A 719 28.28 34.11 -1.06
N VAL A 720 28.13 34.12 0.27
CA VAL A 720 28.11 35.34 1.10
C VAL A 720 29.03 35.16 2.30
N LEU A 721 30.06 35.99 2.41
CA LEU A 721 31.07 35.90 3.47
C LEU A 721 30.81 36.94 4.57
N ASP A 722 30.51 36.49 5.78
CA ASP A 722 30.39 37.34 6.98
C ASP A 722 31.38 36.90 8.07
N GLY A 723 32.50 37.62 8.17
CA GLY A 723 33.56 37.31 9.13
C GLY A 723 34.20 35.95 8.84
N HIS A 724 34.08 35.01 9.79
CA HIS A 724 34.58 33.64 9.65
C HIS A 724 33.54 32.67 9.09
N THR A 725 32.37 33.16 8.66
CA THR A 725 31.27 32.32 8.21
C THR A 725 30.95 32.62 6.76
N LEU A 726 30.95 31.58 5.92
CA LEU A 726 30.60 31.65 4.51
C LEU A 726 29.29 30.88 4.30
N ARG A 727 28.23 31.59 3.89
CA ARG A 727 26.95 31.00 3.50
C ARG A 727 26.95 30.70 2.01
N VAL A 728 26.54 29.49 1.64
CA VAL A 728 26.44 29.00 0.27
C VAL A 728 24.99 28.62 -0.01
N GLU A 729 24.47 29.03 -1.17
CA GLU A 729 23.15 28.64 -1.64
C GLU A 729 23.26 28.06 -3.06
N ALA A 730 22.58 26.94 -3.30
CA ALA A 730 22.45 26.31 -4.61
C ALA A 730 21.05 25.70 -4.79
N ASP A 731 20.66 25.50 -6.04
CA ASP A 731 19.35 24.95 -6.44
C ASP A 731 19.42 23.46 -6.84
N SER A 732 20.55 22.78 -6.58
CA SER A 732 20.67 21.32 -6.66
C SER A 732 21.80 20.80 -5.77
N GLU A 733 21.67 19.56 -5.28
CA GLU A 733 22.65 18.94 -4.39
C GLU A 733 24.02 18.80 -5.06
N LYS A 734 24.05 18.38 -6.34
CA LYS A 734 25.29 18.31 -7.13
C LYS A 734 25.97 19.67 -7.27
N ARG A 735 25.21 20.76 -7.36
CA ARG A 735 25.76 22.12 -7.39
C ARG A 735 26.35 22.49 -6.02
N MET A 736 25.68 22.14 -4.92
CA MET A 736 26.22 22.33 -3.57
C MET A 736 27.52 21.55 -3.35
N ASP A 737 27.54 20.26 -3.67
CA ASP A 737 28.73 19.40 -3.53
C ASP A 737 29.93 19.96 -4.32
N ARG A 738 29.68 20.46 -5.53
CA ARG A 738 30.73 21.09 -6.34
C ARG A 738 31.31 22.34 -5.69
N VAL A 739 30.46 23.18 -5.09
CA VAL A 739 30.90 24.39 -4.40
C VAL A 739 31.66 24.03 -3.13
N LEU A 740 31.15 23.14 -2.29
CA LEU A 740 31.83 22.68 -1.08
C LEU A 740 33.20 22.05 -1.39
N ALA A 741 33.28 21.17 -2.39
CA ALA A 741 34.55 20.59 -2.84
C ALA A 741 35.53 21.63 -3.42
N THR A 742 35.02 22.76 -3.93
CA THR A 742 35.85 23.87 -4.36
C THR A 742 36.36 24.67 -3.16
N LEU A 743 35.50 24.97 -2.20
CA LEU A 743 35.87 25.66 -0.96
C LEU A 743 36.92 24.87 -0.17
N GLU A 744 36.81 23.53 -0.09
CA GLU A 744 37.77 22.67 0.62
C GLU A 744 39.19 22.78 0.02
N ARG A 745 39.27 22.94 -1.30
CA ARG A 745 40.55 23.14 -2.00
C ARG A 745 41.12 24.53 -1.78
N LEU A 746 40.27 25.55 -1.61
CA LEU A 746 40.68 26.94 -1.41
C LEU A 746 41.09 27.21 0.05
N ASP A 747 40.39 26.61 1.01
CA ASP A 747 40.71 26.65 2.43
C ASP A 747 40.65 25.24 3.05
N PRO A 748 41.79 24.51 3.10
CA PRO A 748 41.85 23.19 3.70
C PRO A 748 41.55 23.14 5.21
N ALA A 749 41.48 24.31 5.88
CA ALA A 749 41.11 24.40 7.29
C ALA A 749 39.63 24.72 7.49
N MET A 750 38.84 24.79 6.41
CA MET A 750 37.40 25.03 6.50
C MET A 750 36.69 23.88 7.21
N ASN A 751 35.57 24.18 7.87
CA ASN A 751 34.68 23.18 8.44
C ASN A 751 33.23 23.52 8.12
N VAL A 752 32.46 22.55 7.62
CA VAL A 752 31.02 22.73 7.39
C VAL A 752 30.33 22.71 8.76
N LEU A 753 29.64 23.81 9.09
CA LEU A 753 28.89 23.94 10.34
C LEU A 753 27.46 23.43 10.20
N ASP A 754 26.85 23.65 9.03
CA ASP A 754 25.48 23.27 8.70
C ASP A 754 25.39 23.04 7.18
N ASP A 755 24.63 22.02 6.77
CA ASP A 755 24.34 21.67 5.37
C ASP A 755 22.91 21.15 5.31
N SER A 756 22.01 21.99 4.81
CA SER A 756 20.59 21.69 4.65
C SER A 756 20.29 21.50 3.18
N ARG A 757 19.72 20.34 2.84
CA ARG A 757 19.32 19.98 1.48
C ARG A 757 17.88 19.52 1.49
N ARG A 758 17.03 20.20 0.72
CA ARG A 758 15.61 19.88 0.61
C ARG A 758 15.20 19.79 -0.87
N PRO A 759 14.89 18.60 -1.39
CA PRO A 759 14.31 18.43 -2.72
C PRO A 759 13.00 19.21 -2.87
N LEU A 760 12.79 19.84 -4.03
CA LEU A 760 11.52 20.48 -4.38
C LEU A 760 10.64 19.47 -5.11
N ARG A 761 9.48 19.15 -4.51
CA ARG A 761 8.65 18.02 -4.97
C ARG A 761 7.57 18.43 -5.97
N ASP A 762 7.16 19.70 -5.96
CA ASP A 762 6.12 20.18 -6.87
C ASP A 762 6.27 21.66 -7.29
N ALA A 763 5.47 22.06 -8.27
CA ALA A 763 5.47 23.41 -8.83
C ALA A 763 4.96 24.48 -7.85
N ARG A 764 4.17 24.11 -6.83
CA ARG A 764 3.66 25.03 -5.81
C ARG A 764 4.77 25.38 -4.82
N GLU A 765 5.56 24.42 -4.38
CA GLU A 765 6.76 24.64 -3.58
C GLU A 765 7.77 25.51 -4.33
N ALA A 766 7.99 25.23 -5.61
CA ALA A 766 8.87 26.05 -6.46
C ALA A 766 8.35 27.49 -6.62
N ALA A 767 7.03 27.67 -6.77
CA ALA A 767 6.41 29.00 -6.88
C ALA A 767 6.44 29.79 -5.56
N GLU A 768 6.24 29.13 -4.41
CA GLU A 768 6.41 29.76 -3.09
C GLU A 768 7.86 30.15 -2.81
N LEU A 769 8.83 29.36 -3.29
CA LEU A 769 10.24 29.72 -3.20
C LEU A 769 10.59 30.93 -4.06
N ALA A 770 10.06 30.99 -5.30
CA ALA A 770 10.26 32.13 -6.19
C ALA A 770 9.76 33.44 -5.56
N LYS A 771 8.73 33.39 -4.70
CA LYS A 771 8.24 34.54 -3.93
C LYS A 771 9.13 34.93 -2.74
N ARG A 772 9.90 33.99 -2.19
CA ARG A 772 10.78 34.19 -1.03
C ARG A 772 12.22 34.56 -1.42
N SER A 773 12.59 34.36 -2.67
CA SER A 773 13.91 34.71 -3.17
C SER A 773 14.08 36.24 -3.30
N PRO A 774 15.19 36.84 -2.81
CA PRO A 774 15.49 38.26 -3.03
C PRO A 774 15.76 38.62 -4.51
N LEU A 775 15.65 37.65 -5.43
CA LEU A 775 15.84 37.78 -6.88
C LEU A 775 14.65 38.45 -7.61
N THR A 776 13.50 38.69 -6.97
CA THR A 776 12.43 39.54 -7.50
C THR A 776 12.32 40.82 -6.68
N GLY A 777 13.32 41.69 -6.78
CA GLY A 777 13.17 43.08 -6.34
C GLY A 777 12.03 43.77 -7.11
N GLU A 778 11.37 44.72 -6.46
CA GLU A 778 10.19 45.49 -6.89
C GLU A 778 10.30 46.31 -8.20
N ASP A 779 11.18 45.96 -9.14
CA ASP A 779 11.20 46.55 -10.50
C ASP A 779 10.56 45.56 -11.50
N GLY A 780 9.23 45.43 -11.42
CA GLY A 780 8.44 44.72 -12.42
C GLY A 780 8.51 45.42 -13.78
N LEU A 781 9.20 44.79 -14.74
CA LEU A 781 9.23 45.19 -16.15
C LEU A 781 7.81 45.19 -16.75
N ASP A 782 7.44 46.27 -17.43
CA ASP A 782 6.14 46.43 -18.10
C ASP A 782 6.08 45.58 -19.38
N PRO A 783 5.21 44.56 -19.48
CA PRO A 783 5.15 43.63 -20.61
C PRO A 783 4.63 44.24 -21.93
N ASP A 784 4.17 45.49 -21.93
CA ASP A 784 3.62 46.17 -23.11
C ASP A 784 4.61 47.13 -23.82
N ASP A 785 5.92 47.08 -23.51
CA ASP A 785 6.95 47.85 -24.21
C ASP A 785 7.19 47.33 -25.67
N PRO A 786 6.96 48.14 -26.72
CA PRO A 786 7.15 47.72 -28.11
C PRO A 786 8.59 47.33 -28.48
N GLU A 787 9.60 47.89 -27.81
CA GLU A 787 11.01 47.59 -28.05
C GLU A 787 11.37 46.22 -27.44
N MET A 788 10.88 45.93 -26.23
CA MET A 788 11.00 44.61 -25.63
C MET A 788 10.23 43.52 -26.40
N ALA A 789 9.03 43.82 -26.91
CA ALA A 789 8.27 42.87 -27.73
C ALA A 789 9.01 42.51 -29.03
N ALA A 790 9.73 43.47 -29.64
CA ALA A 790 10.55 43.22 -30.82
C ALA A 790 11.80 42.38 -30.49
N HIS A 791 12.46 42.67 -29.37
CA HIS A 791 13.60 41.90 -28.87
C HIS A 791 13.21 40.47 -28.49
N LEU A 792 12.11 40.29 -27.76
CA LEU A 792 11.54 38.99 -27.40
C LEU A 792 11.15 38.21 -28.66
N GLY A 793 10.53 38.86 -29.64
CA GLY A 793 10.19 38.25 -30.92
C GLY A 793 11.43 37.77 -31.71
N GLN A 794 12.55 38.49 -31.63
CA GLN A 794 13.80 38.05 -32.24
C GLN A 794 14.43 36.89 -31.47
N PHE A 795 14.44 36.97 -30.14
CA PHE A 795 14.93 35.92 -29.27
C PHE A 795 14.18 34.59 -29.49
N ILE A 796 12.85 34.63 -29.61
CA ILE A 796 12.01 33.46 -29.91
C ILE A 796 12.40 32.84 -31.27
N ARG A 797 12.64 33.65 -32.31
CA ARG A 797 13.04 33.13 -33.64
C ARG A 797 14.41 32.45 -33.62
N ASP A 798 15.34 33.03 -32.87
CA ASP A 798 16.68 32.44 -32.70
C ASP A 798 16.59 31.14 -31.89
N TYR A 799 15.70 31.09 -30.89
CA TYR A 799 15.41 29.88 -30.12
C TYR A 799 14.73 28.80 -30.98
N GLU A 800 13.69 29.12 -31.75
CA GLU A 800 13.04 28.21 -32.69
C GLU A 800 14.04 27.60 -33.67
N THR A 801 14.98 28.40 -34.18
CA THR A 801 16.01 27.91 -35.11
C THR A 801 16.93 26.88 -34.45
N LYS A 802 17.35 27.12 -33.19
CA LYS A 802 18.17 26.17 -32.44
C LYS A 802 17.40 24.90 -32.07
N TRP A 803 16.15 25.06 -31.64
CA TRP A 803 15.27 23.96 -31.24
C TRP A 803 15.11 22.92 -32.36
N LEU A 804 15.11 23.34 -33.64
CA LEU A 804 15.05 22.43 -34.80
C LEU A 804 16.22 21.45 -34.89
N ASP A 805 17.35 21.77 -34.27
CA ASP A 805 18.59 20.98 -34.27
C ASP A 805 18.90 20.39 -32.87
N GLU A 806 18.02 20.55 -31.89
CA GLU A 806 18.18 20.02 -30.53
C GLU A 806 17.54 18.62 -30.39
N PRO A 807 18.21 17.66 -29.74
CA PRO A 807 17.62 16.35 -29.40
C PRO A 807 16.40 16.52 -28.50
N ILE A 808 15.24 16.01 -28.93
CA ILE A 808 13.99 16.15 -28.17
C ILE A 808 13.62 14.81 -27.51
N PRO A 809 13.45 14.76 -26.17
CA PRO A 809 13.02 13.54 -25.47
C PRO A 809 11.70 12.96 -26.02
N ALA A 810 10.73 13.82 -26.33
CA ALA A 810 9.46 13.39 -26.93
C ALA A 810 9.58 12.77 -28.32
N LEU A 811 10.76 12.86 -28.96
CA LEU A 811 11.10 12.21 -30.23
C LEU A 811 12.19 11.15 -30.04
N ALA A 812 12.27 10.54 -28.84
CA ALA A 812 13.30 9.55 -28.48
C ALA A 812 14.73 10.05 -28.74
N GLY A 813 15.00 11.33 -28.42
CA GLY A 813 16.31 11.95 -28.60
C GLY A 813 16.65 12.37 -30.02
N HIS A 814 15.72 12.26 -30.99
CA HIS A 814 15.92 12.79 -32.34
C HIS A 814 15.66 14.30 -32.39
N THR A 815 16.35 14.99 -33.29
CA THR A 815 16.07 16.40 -33.59
C THR A 815 14.81 16.52 -34.46
N PRO A 816 14.09 17.66 -34.41
CA PRO A 816 12.95 17.90 -35.30
C PRO A 816 13.29 17.73 -36.79
N ARG A 817 14.48 18.13 -37.24
CA ARG A 817 14.89 17.89 -38.64
C ARG A 817 15.04 16.41 -38.97
N GLN A 818 15.69 15.64 -38.09
CA GLN A 818 15.87 14.20 -38.29
C GLN A 818 14.50 13.48 -38.30
N ALA A 819 13.61 13.84 -37.37
CA ALA A 819 12.28 13.25 -37.33
C ALA A 819 11.43 13.63 -38.57
N ALA A 820 11.59 14.83 -39.13
CA ALA A 820 10.89 15.23 -40.36
C ALA A 820 11.32 14.40 -41.59
N ASP A 821 12.60 14.04 -41.65
CA ASP A 821 13.19 13.28 -42.76
C ASP A 821 13.03 11.76 -42.60
N ASP A 822 12.69 11.26 -41.41
CA ASP A 822 12.40 9.85 -41.13
C ASP A 822 10.89 9.54 -41.32
N PRO A 823 10.49 8.72 -42.31
CA PRO A 823 9.08 8.38 -42.55
C PRO A 823 8.37 7.75 -41.35
N THR A 824 9.09 7.07 -40.46
CA THR A 824 8.54 6.38 -39.28
C THR A 824 8.35 7.31 -38.09
N ARG A 825 9.13 8.39 -38.00
CA ARG A 825 9.09 9.38 -36.90
C ARG A 825 8.47 10.73 -37.31
N ARG A 826 8.26 10.97 -38.61
CA ARG A 826 7.63 12.19 -39.12
C ARG A 826 6.24 12.42 -38.54
N GLY A 827 5.48 11.35 -38.31
CA GLY A 827 4.19 11.42 -37.61
C GLY A 827 4.32 11.94 -36.18
N ASP A 828 5.31 11.46 -35.43
CA ASP A 828 5.59 11.86 -34.04
C ASP A 828 5.91 13.34 -33.94
N LEU A 829 6.72 13.84 -34.87
CA LEU A 829 7.03 15.25 -34.98
C LEU A 829 5.79 16.10 -35.28
N ILE A 830 4.93 15.67 -36.20
CA ILE A 830 3.70 16.40 -36.52
C ILE A 830 2.82 16.49 -35.27
N LYS A 831 2.66 15.39 -34.52
CA LYS A 831 1.91 15.33 -33.26
C LYS A 831 2.48 16.26 -32.20
N LEU A 832 3.82 16.29 -32.04
CA LEU A 832 4.48 17.22 -31.13
C LEU A 832 4.16 18.67 -31.51
N LEU A 833 4.23 19.01 -32.80
CA LEU A 833 3.91 20.35 -33.29
C LEU A 833 2.43 20.72 -33.11
N ASP A 834 1.51 19.75 -33.14
CA ASP A 834 0.09 19.98 -32.86
C ASP A 834 -0.20 20.37 -31.40
N THR A 835 0.76 20.13 -30.48
CA THR A 835 0.64 20.60 -29.09
C THR A 835 1.02 22.07 -28.91
N PHE A 836 1.69 22.69 -29.90
CA PHE A 836 2.16 24.06 -29.80
C PHE A 836 1.10 25.07 -30.29
N PRO A 837 1.04 26.28 -29.70
CA PRO A 837 0.15 27.33 -30.18
C PRO A 837 0.55 27.77 -31.59
N ALA A 838 -0.45 28.15 -32.41
CA ALA A 838 -0.26 28.60 -33.79
C ALA A 838 -0.80 30.03 -33.99
N GLY A 839 -0.14 30.80 -34.85
CA GLY A 839 -0.59 32.14 -35.24
C GLY A 839 -0.66 33.13 -34.08
N GLU A 840 -1.79 33.84 -33.93
CA GLU A 840 -1.96 34.86 -32.88
C GLU A 840 -1.95 34.29 -31.45
N ALA A 841 -2.21 32.98 -31.28
CA ALA A 841 -2.19 32.33 -29.97
C ALA A 841 -0.75 32.10 -29.44
N ALA A 842 0.26 32.17 -30.30
CA ALA A 842 1.67 31.97 -29.93
C ALA A 842 2.36 33.26 -29.43
N ARG A 843 1.61 34.33 -29.11
CA ARG A 843 2.19 35.61 -28.66
C ARG A 843 3.12 35.40 -27.45
N GLY A 844 4.42 35.62 -27.67
CA GLY A 844 5.46 35.46 -26.65
C GLY A 844 6.09 34.06 -26.55
N GLY A 845 5.73 33.11 -27.42
CA GLY A 845 6.28 31.75 -27.44
C GLY A 845 6.53 31.17 -28.84
N MET A 846 6.90 29.89 -28.90
CA MET A 846 7.13 29.17 -30.16
C MET A 846 5.85 29.00 -30.96
N ASP A 847 5.94 29.13 -32.29
CA ASP A 847 4.80 29.07 -33.21
C ASP A 847 4.86 27.82 -34.08
N ALA A 848 3.84 26.97 -33.94
CA ALA A 848 3.73 25.73 -34.69
C ALA A 848 3.77 25.93 -36.22
N ASP A 849 3.18 27.01 -36.75
CA ASP A 849 3.14 27.27 -38.19
C ASP A 849 4.53 27.62 -38.73
N ARG A 850 5.32 28.37 -37.95
CA ARG A 850 6.71 28.70 -38.31
C ARG A 850 7.61 27.47 -38.30
N LEU A 851 7.47 26.64 -37.27
CA LEU A 851 8.23 25.40 -37.14
C LEU A 851 7.89 24.41 -38.28
N ARG A 852 6.60 24.23 -38.60
CA ARG A 852 6.15 23.43 -39.74
C ARG A 852 6.72 23.91 -41.06
N ALA A 853 6.68 25.21 -41.30
CA ALA A 853 7.27 25.81 -42.51
C ALA A 853 8.78 25.57 -42.60
N ALA A 854 9.51 25.67 -41.48
CA ALA A 854 10.96 25.43 -41.42
C ALA A 854 11.34 23.95 -41.63
N LEU A 855 10.43 23.02 -41.30
CA LEU A 855 10.59 21.58 -41.43
C LEU A 855 10.05 21.01 -42.76
N GLY A 856 9.43 21.84 -43.61
CA GLY A 856 8.83 21.39 -44.87
C GLY A 856 7.61 20.49 -44.66
N LEU A 857 6.93 20.62 -43.51
CA LEU A 857 5.70 19.95 -43.16
C LEU A 857 4.56 20.91 -43.51
N ARG A 858 3.69 20.55 -44.47
CA ARG A 858 2.53 21.35 -44.87
C ARG A 858 1.25 20.71 -44.39
#